data_AF-A0AAE2DYG0-F1
#
_entry.id   AF-A0AAE2DYG0-F1
#
_cell.length_a   1.000
_cell.length_b   1.000
_cell.length_c   1.000
_cell.angle_alpha   90.00
_cell.angle_beta   90.00
_cell.angle_gamma   90.00
#
_symmetry.space_group_name_H-M   'P 1'
#
loop_
_entity.id
_entity.type
_entity.pdbx_description
1 polymer ?
#
loop_
_entity_poly.entity_id
_entity_poly.type
_entity_poly.pdbx_seq_one_letter_code
_entity_poly.pdbx_strand_id
1 'polypeptide(L)'
;MADYYTLLTNAGIAYETACKAAGVPIKLTHFSVGDGNDKVYNPSATATALAREVWRGPINALFQDEKNPSWLLAEVTIPPDVGGWYVREAGLWTDTGILYAIVKYPESFKPVLANSGSGKEFYIRSIFETSNASLVTLLIDDTVVKATRAWVMSYLAEELGKLDGKQSVRVAATGNVVLKGAQQIDGVAVVAGDRVLLPSQTLAKDNGLWIVANGDWLRATDANSSAKVTPGLTVMVEEGVANGDSLWHLTTNAPINLGTTALTFKMLAGRTGIAAGTYKSLTVDEYGRATAGANPETLAGFGIKDSYTKAEVEALIAKASALPVGSIVAFPVDAPPPGFLELDNSVKSSATYPDLSAYLGGKFNKGDEGVGNFRLPEARGEFLRGWDHGRGVDGGRGIGSSQTDTLKAHSHYLPTGSGGGQAVDPNGEIPSVVLKDTAADWALRSTFGGDNAELSIGSVRTYNYGSATETRPRNIAVMWCIKAWNAPVNQGTIDVAALAKEVERLKSAVPVGAVLAFPTGIVAPGYLELDGSVQSVAAYPDLAAYLGTKFNKGDEGAGNFRLPDSRGEFLRGWDHGRGVDSNRDLGSYQIDTLQNVTGVFDGYLDITSASGAFERSNLNTAPNPVSQKNAYHAVTFDASRVARTSAETRPRNIAVIWCIKAWNASVNQGNIDIAALAVMAQQATELNQGTAKVATQTQTDAGTDDKTVVTPKKMRWGFSIGISENLGSNYVVFPTWLGGLIIQWGMTNAIASGANYLQAFPVAFPLFVPAVFTTYPNAAVDAPTGSTYIGQVRAQSKANVTIRNIGPTPAQFYFLAIGR
;
A
#
# COMPACT_ATOMS: atom_id res chain seq x y z
N MET A 1 -38.49 56.60 -64.68
CA MET A 1 -38.06 55.35 -65.36
C MET A 1 -36.54 55.34 -65.26
N ALA A 2 -35.89 54.23 -64.90
CA ALA A 2 -34.44 54.21 -64.80
C ALA A 2 -33.81 54.59 -66.15
N ASP A 3 -32.80 55.46 -66.15
CA ASP A 3 -32.19 55.97 -67.39
C ASP A 3 -31.50 54.87 -68.22
N TYR A 4 -31.16 53.75 -67.54
CA TYR A 4 -30.54 52.53 -68.06
C TYR A 4 -31.25 51.32 -67.48
N TYR A 5 -31.45 50.29 -68.29
CA TYR A 5 -32.26 49.13 -67.95
C TYR A 5 -31.92 47.92 -68.83
N THR A 6 -32.29 46.73 -68.36
CA THR A 6 -32.25 45.49 -69.14
C THR A 6 -33.67 45.02 -69.41
N LEU A 7 -33.96 44.61 -70.64
CA LEU A 7 -35.23 43.99 -71.04
C LEU A 7 -34.97 42.57 -71.52
N LEU A 8 -35.79 41.63 -71.08
CA LEU A 8 -35.93 40.35 -71.80
C LEU A 8 -36.61 40.62 -73.13
N THR A 9 -36.09 40.02 -74.20
CA THR A 9 -36.76 40.11 -75.52
C THR A 9 -37.94 39.14 -75.56
N ASN A 10 -38.90 39.37 -76.46
CA ASN A 10 -40.00 38.45 -76.71
C ASN A 10 -39.49 37.05 -77.10
N ALA A 11 -38.36 36.99 -77.81
CA ALA A 11 -37.72 35.73 -78.19
C ALA A 11 -37.03 35.05 -76.97
N GLY A 12 -36.43 35.83 -76.07
CA GLY A 12 -35.86 35.35 -74.81
C GLY A 12 -36.92 34.78 -73.87
N ILE A 13 -38.06 35.47 -73.74
CA ILE A 13 -39.22 34.99 -72.95
C ILE A 13 -39.78 33.69 -73.54
N ALA A 14 -39.89 33.60 -74.87
CA ALA A 14 -40.35 32.37 -75.53
C ALA A 14 -39.37 31.21 -75.33
N TYR A 15 -38.05 31.47 -75.40
CA TYR A 15 -37.02 30.48 -75.11
C TYR A 15 -37.06 30.01 -73.64
N GLU A 16 -37.20 30.94 -72.70
CA GLU A 16 -37.37 30.61 -71.27
C GLU A 16 -38.61 29.75 -71.01
N THR A 17 -39.72 30.07 -71.66
CA THR A 17 -40.97 29.30 -71.57
C THR A 17 -40.80 27.89 -72.14
N ALA A 18 -40.07 27.75 -73.26
CA ALA A 18 -39.79 26.46 -73.87
C ALA A 18 -38.85 25.59 -73.02
N CYS A 19 -37.78 26.18 -72.47
CA CYS A 19 -36.87 25.51 -71.53
C CYS A 19 -37.61 25.01 -70.28
N LYS A 20 -38.49 25.86 -69.73
CA LYS A 20 -39.33 25.51 -68.57
C LYS A 20 -40.31 24.37 -68.87
N ALA A 21 -40.96 24.39 -70.04
CA ALA A 21 -41.87 23.33 -70.46
C ALA A 21 -41.14 21.99 -70.70
N ALA A 22 -39.91 22.03 -71.19
CA ALA A 22 -39.10 20.84 -71.47
C ALA A 22 -38.24 20.36 -70.29
N GLY A 23 -38.20 21.10 -69.17
CA GLY A 23 -37.34 20.76 -68.02
C GLY A 23 -35.85 20.84 -68.31
N VAL A 24 -35.45 21.59 -69.34
CA VAL A 24 -34.04 21.72 -69.76
C VAL A 24 -33.47 23.06 -69.29
N PRO A 25 -32.17 23.13 -68.96
CA PRO A 25 -31.57 24.38 -68.51
C PRO A 25 -31.52 25.47 -69.58
N ILE A 26 -31.63 26.73 -69.16
CA ILE A 26 -31.35 27.90 -70.02
C ILE A 26 -29.84 28.01 -70.18
N LYS A 27 -29.35 28.10 -71.43
CA LYS A 27 -27.93 28.21 -71.75
C LYS A 27 -27.64 29.55 -72.42
N LEU A 28 -27.00 30.45 -71.68
CA LEU A 28 -26.47 31.70 -72.21
C LEU A 28 -24.97 31.52 -72.47
N THR A 29 -24.51 31.83 -73.68
CA THR A 29 -23.14 31.54 -74.11
C THR A 29 -22.35 32.77 -74.49
N HIS A 30 -23.00 33.81 -75.03
CA HIS A 30 -22.31 34.99 -75.53
C HIS A 30 -22.89 36.29 -74.97
N PHE A 31 -22.01 37.25 -74.77
CA PHE A 31 -22.32 38.63 -74.48
C PHE A 31 -21.87 39.48 -75.67
N SER A 32 -22.75 40.34 -76.17
CA SER A 32 -22.40 41.30 -77.21
C SER A 32 -22.61 42.73 -76.75
N VAL A 33 -21.92 43.64 -77.42
CA VAL A 33 -21.94 45.07 -77.15
C VAL A 33 -22.04 45.81 -78.47
N GLY A 34 -22.75 46.93 -78.44
CA GLY A 34 -23.02 47.75 -79.61
C GLY A 34 -22.81 49.23 -79.32
N ASP A 35 -22.60 49.98 -80.39
CA ASP A 35 -22.46 51.43 -80.34
C ASP A 35 -23.73 52.19 -80.70
N GLY A 36 -24.88 51.48 -80.77
CA GLY A 36 -26.19 52.08 -81.00
C GLY A 36 -26.34 52.76 -82.35
N ASN A 37 -25.49 52.44 -83.33
CA ASN A 37 -25.40 53.15 -84.61
C ASN A 37 -25.08 54.65 -84.41
N ASP A 38 -24.08 54.91 -83.56
CA ASP A 38 -23.56 56.22 -83.14
C ASP A 38 -24.57 57.12 -82.39
N LYS A 39 -25.71 56.58 -81.94
CA LYS A 39 -26.74 57.32 -81.21
C LYS A 39 -27.27 56.51 -80.02
N VAL A 40 -27.65 57.20 -78.95
CA VAL A 40 -28.45 56.57 -77.88
C VAL A 40 -29.86 56.36 -78.41
N TYR A 41 -30.38 55.15 -78.24
CA TYR A 41 -31.77 54.82 -78.55
C TYR A 41 -32.39 54.06 -77.37
N ASN A 42 -33.70 53.81 -77.44
CA ASN A 42 -34.40 53.00 -76.46
C ASN A 42 -34.61 51.60 -77.04
N PRO A 43 -33.94 50.55 -76.52
CA PRO A 43 -34.19 49.17 -76.90
C PRO A 43 -35.63 48.76 -76.65
N SER A 44 -36.20 47.96 -77.56
CA SER A 44 -37.55 47.38 -77.48
C SER A 44 -37.46 45.89 -77.15
N ALA A 45 -38.45 45.35 -76.44
CA ALA A 45 -38.58 43.90 -76.20
C ALA A 45 -38.75 43.09 -77.50
N THR A 46 -39.13 43.73 -78.62
CA THR A 46 -39.21 43.07 -79.94
C THR A 46 -37.86 42.94 -80.64
N ALA A 47 -36.76 43.42 -80.05
CA ALA A 47 -35.44 43.35 -80.66
C ALA A 47 -34.97 41.91 -80.84
N THR A 48 -34.46 41.59 -82.04
CA THR A 48 -33.83 40.31 -82.38
C THR A 48 -32.31 40.43 -82.57
N ALA A 49 -31.79 41.66 -82.61
CA ALA A 49 -30.37 42.00 -82.69
C ALA A 49 -30.13 43.38 -82.05
N LEU A 50 -28.86 43.70 -81.79
CA LEU A 50 -28.40 45.05 -81.44
C LEU A 50 -28.55 45.99 -82.64
N ALA A 51 -28.72 47.30 -82.40
CA ALA A 51 -28.83 48.30 -83.46
C ALA A 51 -27.55 48.36 -84.31
N ARG A 52 -26.38 48.26 -83.67
CA ARG A 52 -25.11 47.95 -84.34
C ARG A 52 -24.16 47.26 -83.36
N GLU A 53 -24.05 45.94 -83.51
CA GLU A 53 -23.08 45.15 -82.77
C GLU A 53 -21.65 45.48 -83.23
N VAL A 54 -20.77 45.76 -82.28
CA VAL A 54 -19.36 46.07 -82.54
C VAL A 54 -18.42 45.03 -81.93
N TRP A 55 -18.91 44.23 -80.98
CA TRP A 55 -18.17 43.09 -80.44
C TRP A 55 -19.11 42.04 -79.83
N ARG A 56 -18.70 40.78 -79.92
CA ARG A 56 -19.33 39.63 -79.25
C ARG A 56 -18.25 38.68 -78.78
N GLY A 57 -18.40 38.17 -77.57
CA GLY A 57 -17.52 37.15 -77.01
C GLY A 57 -18.26 36.20 -76.07
N PRO A 58 -17.61 35.12 -75.63
CA PRO A 58 -18.16 34.24 -74.61
C PRO A 58 -18.41 35.00 -73.31
N ILE A 59 -19.43 34.61 -72.55
CA ILE A 59 -19.69 35.16 -71.22
C ILE A 59 -18.57 34.70 -70.27
N ASN A 60 -18.00 35.62 -69.49
CA ASN A 60 -16.94 35.31 -68.53
C ASN A 60 -17.49 34.69 -67.24
N ALA A 61 -18.60 35.24 -66.74
CA ALA A 61 -19.26 34.75 -65.54
C ALA A 61 -20.77 35.01 -65.63
N LEU A 62 -21.55 34.02 -65.18
CA LEU A 62 -22.99 34.12 -64.98
C LEU A 62 -23.30 33.56 -63.61
N PHE A 63 -23.91 34.35 -62.72
CA PHE A 63 -24.27 33.90 -61.37
C PHE A 63 -25.57 34.54 -60.87
N GLN A 64 -26.21 33.86 -59.91
CA GLN A 64 -27.45 34.28 -59.25
C GLN A 64 -27.13 35.22 -58.08
N ASP A 65 -27.93 36.27 -57.90
CA ASP A 65 -27.77 37.18 -56.76
C ASP A 65 -28.23 36.54 -55.45
N GLU A 66 -27.39 36.62 -54.41
CA GLU A 66 -27.63 35.98 -53.12
C GLU A 66 -28.78 36.64 -52.32
N LYS A 67 -29.09 37.92 -52.60
CA LYS A 67 -30.17 38.66 -51.93
C LYS A 67 -31.47 38.65 -52.73
N ASN A 68 -31.40 38.46 -54.05
CA ASN A 68 -32.53 38.45 -54.96
C ASN A 68 -32.45 37.20 -55.86
N PRO A 69 -33.04 36.06 -55.41
CA PRO A 69 -32.96 34.82 -56.17
C PRO A 69 -33.50 34.90 -57.60
N SER A 70 -34.31 35.90 -57.97
CA SER A 70 -34.80 36.09 -59.34
C SER A 70 -33.82 36.83 -60.27
N TRP A 71 -32.72 37.37 -59.73
CA TRP A 71 -31.75 38.17 -60.49
C TRP A 71 -30.55 37.33 -60.92
N LEU A 72 -30.22 37.45 -62.20
CA LEU A 72 -29.02 36.90 -62.79
C LEU A 72 -28.10 38.04 -63.20
N LEU A 73 -26.81 37.84 -62.93
CA LEU A 73 -25.75 38.79 -63.20
C LEU A 73 -24.79 38.16 -64.19
N ALA A 74 -24.69 38.78 -65.37
CA ALA A 74 -23.80 38.35 -66.44
C ALA A 74 -22.68 39.36 -66.64
N GLU A 75 -21.46 38.85 -66.77
CA GLU A 75 -20.25 39.65 -66.85
C GLU A 75 -19.42 39.25 -68.06
N VAL A 76 -18.84 40.26 -68.70
CA VAL A 76 -17.91 40.07 -69.80
C VAL A 76 -16.75 41.06 -69.72
N THR A 77 -15.56 40.56 -70.04
CA THR A 77 -14.34 41.37 -70.19
C THR A 77 -14.00 41.49 -71.66
N ILE A 78 -13.98 42.72 -72.17
CA ILE A 78 -13.55 42.98 -73.55
C ILE A 78 -12.02 43.08 -73.57
N PRO A 79 -11.33 42.27 -74.41
CA PRO A 79 -9.88 42.31 -74.55
C PRO A 79 -9.34 43.72 -74.85
N PRO A 80 -8.10 44.02 -74.41
CA PRO A 80 -7.57 45.37 -74.48
C PRO A 80 -7.17 45.79 -75.93
N ASP A 81 -7.00 44.82 -76.83
CA ASP A 81 -6.77 44.98 -78.27
C ASP A 81 -8.04 45.25 -79.09
N VAL A 82 -9.23 45.18 -78.46
CA VAL A 82 -10.52 45.49 -79.11
C VAL A 82 -11.15 46.75 -78.50
N GLY A 83 -11.49 47.72 -79.34
CA GLY A 83 -12.08 49.01 -78.91
C GLY A 83 -12.10 50.07 -80.01
N GLY A 84 -12.25 51.34 -79.62
CA GLY A 84 -12.31 52.50 -80.51
C GLY A 84 -13.71 53.08 -80.72
N TRP A 85 -14.68 52.69 -79.90
CA TRP A 85 -16.10 53.02 -80.04
C TRP A 85 -16.75 53.24 -78.67
N TYR A 86 -17.93 53.86 -78.66
CA TYR A 86 -18.73 54.05 -77.44
C TYR A 86 -19.66 52.85 -77.24
N VAL A 87 -19.64 52.24 -76.06
CA VAL A 87 -20.63 51.23 -75.66
C VAL A 87 -21.94 51.97 -75.33
N ARG A 88 -23.04 51.58 -75.97
CA ARG A 88 -24.38 52.16 -75.72
C ARG A 88 -25.48 51.10 -75.54
N GLU A 89 -25.22 49.90 -75.99
CA GLU A 89 -26.12 48.76 -75.90
C GLU A 89 -25.33 47.49 -75.63
N ALA A 90 -25.98 46.51 -75.02
CA ALA A 90 -25.44 45.17 -74.87
C ALA A 90 -26.52 44.10 -75.04
N GLY A 91 -26.13 42.90 -75.43
CA GLY A 91 -27.01 41.77 -75.70
C GLY A 91 -26.50 40.50 -75.03
N LEU A 92 -27.41 39.71 -74.48
CA LEU A 92 -27.14 38.37 -73.97
C LEU A 92 -27.72 37.34 -74.93
N TRP A 93 -26.93 36.31 -75.27
CA TRP A 93 -27.29 35.36 -76.31
C TRP A 93 -27.31 33.92 -75.80
N THR A 94 -28.29 33.16 -76.28
CA THR A 94 -28.38 31.73 -76.03
C THR A 94 -27.35 30.95 -76.87
N ASP A 95 -27.12 29.68 -76.52
CA ASP A 95 -26.36 28.72 -77.35
C ASP A 95 -26.97 28.51 -78.76
N THR A 96 -28.28 28.71 -78.89
CA THR A 96 -29.02 28.63 -80.16
C THR A 96 -29.04 29.93 -80.96
N GLY A 97 -28.34 30.99 -80.51
CA GLY A 97 -28.24 32.26 -81.22
C GLY A 97 -29.45 33.19 -81.05
N ILE A 98 -30.31 32.95 -80.07
CA ILE A 98 -31.43 33.83 -79.72
C ILE A 98 -30.92 34.97 -78.84
N LEU A 99 -31.27 36.21 -79.17
CA LEU A 99 -31.03 37.37 -78.28
C LEU A 99 -31.98 37.27 -77.09
N TYR A 100 -31.46 36.83 -75.95
CA TYR A 100 -32.23 36.56 -74.72
C TYR A 100 -32.63 37.86 -74.01
N ALA A 101 -31.67 38.77 -73.82
CA ALA A 101 -31.91 40.05 -73.18
C ALA A 101 -31.14 41.17 -73.90
N ILE A 102 -31.70 42.38 -73.89
CA ILE A 102 -31.09 43.58 -74.44
C ILE A 102 -30.97 44.65 -73.35
N VAL A 103 -29.82 45.30 -73.31
CA VAL A 103 -29.43 46.25 -72.27
C VAL A 103 -29.26 47.63 -72.89
N LYS A 104 -29.92 48.63 -72.31
CA LYS A 104 -29.61 50.05 -72.56
C LYS A 104 -28.46 50.43 -71.63
N TYR A 105 -27.28 50.68 -72.19
CA TYR A 105 -26.06 50.90 -71.42
C TYR A 105 -25.66 52.39 -71.40
N PRO A 106 -25.10 52.92 -70.29
CA PRO A 106 -24.54 54.26 -70.27
C PRO A 106 -23.42 54.43 -71.28
N GLU A 107 -23.47 55.52 -72.04
CA GLU A 107 -22.44 55.87 -73.03
C GLU A 107 -21.06 55.82 -72.36
N SER A 108 -20.25 54.85 -72.76
CA SER A 108 -18.93 54.63 -72.17
C SER A 108 -17.90 54.36 -73.26
N PHE A 109 -16.83 55.14 -73.32
CA PHE A 109 -15.80 54.98 -74.34
C PHE A 109 -14.85 53.81 -74.02
N LYS A 110 -14.74 52.85 -74.95
CA LYS A 110 -13.75 51.75 -74.89
C LYS A 110 -12.51 52.12 -75.72
N PRO A 111 -11.36 52.46 -75.11
CA PRO A 111 -10.13 52.68 -75.87
C PRO A 111 -9.54 51.36 -76.41
N VAL A 112 -8.79 51.45 -77.52
CA VAL A 112 -8.05 50.35 -78.14
C VAL A 112 -6.54 50.56 -77.99
N LEU A 113 -5.80 49.48 -77.72
CA LEU A 113 -4.35 49.52 -77.47
C LEU A 113 -3.56 50.21 -78.59
N ALA A 114 -3.91 49.95 -79.85
CA ALA A 114 -3.16 50.38 -81.02
C ALA A 114 -3.04 51.92 -81.18
N ASN A 115 -4.04 52.68 -80.70
CA ASN A 115 -4.13 54.12 -80.96
C ASN A 115 -4.00 54.99 -79.70
N SER A 116 -3.97 54.40 -78.51
CA SER A 116 -4.18 55.14 -77.25
C SER A 116 -3.00 55.11 -76.28
N GLY A 117 -1.99 54.27 -76.53
CA GLY A 117 -0.85 54.07 -75.60
C GLY A 117 -1.22 53.53 -74.21
N SER A 118 -2.50 53.22 -73.96
CA SER A 118 -3.04 52.67 -72.71
C SER A 118 -4.09 51.61 -73.02
N GLY A 119 -3.80 50.36 -72.66
CA GLY A 119 -4.75 49.26 -72.71
C GLY A 119 -5.52 49.16 -71.40
N LYS A 120 -6.79 49.60 -71.40
CA LYS A 120 -7.72 49.27 -70.30
C LYS A 120 -8.53 48.05 -70.69
N GLU A 121 -8.45 47.00 -69.88
CA GLU A 121 -9.47 45.95 -69.80
C GLU A 121 -10.78 46.63 -69.41
N PHE A 122 -11.84 46.38 -70.17
CA PHE A 122 -13.13 47.05 -69.98
C PHE A 122 -14.16 46.00 -69.62
N TYR A 123 -14.71 46.17 -68.42
CA TYR A 123 -15.59 45.21 -67.79
C TYR A 123 -17.02 45.70 -67.83
N ILE A 124 -17.91 44.88 -68.37
CA ILE A 124 -19.33 45.18 -68.49
C ILE A 124 -20.10 44.15 -67.67
N ARG A 125 -21.03 44.67 -66.87
CA ARG A 125 -21.95 43.90 -66.04
C ARG A 125 -23.38 44.23 -66.44
N SER A 126 -24.18 43.19 -66.65
CA SER A 126 -25.63 43.31 -66.83
C SER A 126 -26.36 42.51 -65.75
N ILE A 127 -27.43 43.10 -65.22
CA ILE A 127 -28.36 42.44 -64.30
C ILE A 127 -29.70 42.31 -65.03
N PHE A 128 -30.29 41.13 -64.98
CA PHE A 128 -31.62 40.87 -65.53
C PHE A 128 -32.40 39.93 -64.62
N GLU A 129 -33.71 40.11 -64.62
CA GLU A 129 -34.64 39.26 -63.89
C GLU A 129 -35.15 38.14 -64.81
N THR A 130 -35.19 36.91 -64.31
CA THR A 130 -35.78 35.76 -64.99
C THR A 130 -36.86 35.15 -64.10
N SER A 131 -37.89 34.54 -64.71
CA SER A 131 -38.97 33.90 -63.95
C SER A 131 -38.54 32.62 -63.24
N ASN A 132 -37.34 32.08 -63.54
CA ASN A 132 -36.78 30.93 -62.83
C ASN A 132 -35.24 30.84 -62.93
N ALA A 133 -34.53 31.58 -62.06
CA ALA A 133 -33.06 31.58 -62.03
C ALA A 133 -32.45 30.23 -61.64
N SER A 134 -33.21 29.32 -60.99
CA SER A 134 -32.74 28.00 -60.58
C SER A 134 -32.54 27.00 -61.73
N LEU A 135 -33.00 27.31 -62.95
CA LEU A 135 -32.85 26.46 -64.14
C LEU A 135 -31.76 26.94 -65.11
N VAL A 136 -30.91 27.89 -64.73
CA VAL A 136 -29.85 28.40 -65.62
C VAL A 136 -28.55 27.61 -65.42
N THR A 137 -27.92 27.20 -66.52
CA THR A 137 -26.62 26.51 -66.45
C THR A 137 -25.54 27.55 -66.17
N LEU A 138 -24.96 27.49 -64.98
CA LEU A 138 -23.80 28.30 -64.58
C LEU A 138 -22.59 27.77 -65.36
N LEU A 139 -22.31 28.36 -66.51
CA LEU A 139 -21.08 28.08 -67.26
C LEU A 139 -20.00 29.05 -66.75
N ILE A 140 -18.97 28.48 -66.15
CA ILE A 140 -17.74 29.17 -65.77
C ILE A 140 -16.66 28.70 -66.75
N ASP A 141 -16.02 29.62 -67.47
CA ASP A 141 -14.80 29.33 -68.21
C ASP A 141 -13.60 29.45 -67.26
N ASP A 142 -13.08 28.30 -66.83
CA ASP A 142 -11.99 28.18 -65.84
C ASP A 142 -10.64 28.79 -66.29
N THR A 143 -10.52 29.28 -67.54
CA THR A 143 -9.27 29.89 -68.02
C THR A 143 -9.13 31.38 -67.68
N VAL A 144 -10.20 32.06 -67.21
CA VAL A 144 -10.19 33.52 -66.96
C VAL A 144 -10.74 33.93 -65.58
N VAL A 145 -11.00 32.98 -64.66
CA VAL A 145 -11.53 33.30 -63.32
C VAL A 145 -10.43 33.85 -62.40
N LYS A 146 -10.33 35.18 -62.29
CA LYS A 146 -9.57 35.83 -61.22
C LYS A 146 -10.48 35.98 -60.01
N ALA A 147 -10.32 35.10 -59.02
CA ALA A 147 -10.95 35.27 -57.72
C ALA A 147 -10.50 36.60 -57.09
N THR A 148 -11.44 37.43 -56.64
CA THR A 148 -11.06 38.68 -55.93
C THR A 148 -10.27 38.30 -54.68
N ARG A 149 -9.25 39.09 -54.31
CA ARG A 149 -8.48 38.85 -53.08
C ARG A 149 -9.39 38.75 -51.86
N ALA A 150 -10.45 39.57 -51.81
CA ALA A 150 -11.44 39.53 -50.73
C ALA A 150 -12.15 38.17 -50.66
N TRP A 151 -12.60 37.63 -51.80
CA TRP A 151 -13.25 36.33 -51.87
C TRP A 151 -12.31 35.18 -51.45
N VAL A 152 -11.05 35.19 -51.91
CA VAL A 152 -10.07 34.17 -51.52
C VAL A 152 -9.81 34.21 -50.02
N MET A 153 -9.65 35.40 -49.44
CA MET A 153 -9.42 35.53 -48.00
C MET A 153 -10.65 35.13 -47.17
N SER A 154 -11.87 35.45 -47.61
CA SER A 154 -13.09 35.04 -46.91
C SER A 154 -13.31 33.54 -47.00
N TYR A 155 -13.12 32.95 -48.19
CA TYR A 155 -13.23 31.51 -48.39
C TYR A 155 -12.21 30.75 -47.56
N LEU A 156 -10.94 31.17 -47.58
CA LEU A 156 -9.89 30.57 -46.76
C LEU A 156 -10.21 30.67 -45.26
N ALA A 157 -10.71 31.82 -44.80
CA ALA A 157 -11.09 32.00 -43.40
C ALA A 157 -12.25 31.09 -42.99
N GLU A 158 -13.23 30.85 -43.87
CA GLU A 158 -14.31 29.90 -43.60
C GLU A 158 -13.84 28.46 -43.57
N GLU A 159 -13.02 28.03 -44.53
CA GLU A 159 -12.49 26.66 -44.58
C GLU A 159 -11.57 26.37 -43.40
N LEU A 160 -10.67 27.31 -43.04
CA LEU A 160 -9.86 27.18 -41.83
C LEU A 160 -10.72 27.14 -40.57
N GLY A 161 -11.83 27.88 -40.55
CA GLY A 161 -12.81 27.86 -39.46
C GLY A 161 -13.52 26.51 -39.29
N LYS A 162 -13.53 25.63 -40.29
CA LYS A 162 -14.10 24.27 -40.21
C LYS A 162 -13.14 23.24 -39.62
N LEU A 163 -11.84 23.55 -39.55
CA LEU A 163 -10.88 22.66 -38.90
C LEU A 163 -11.20 22.52 -37.41
N ASP A 164 -11.00 21.32 -36.86
CA ASP A 164 -11.23 21.07 -35.43
C ASP A 164 -10.22 21.81 -34.55
N GLY A 165 -8.99 22.02 -35.02
CA GLY A 165 -7.99 22.84 -34.33
C GLY A 165 -8.31 24.33 -34.44
N LYS A 166 -8.68 24.95 -33.33
CA LYS A 166 -9.03 26.38 -33.26
C LYS A 166 -7.84 27.24 -32.85
N GLN A 167 -7.94 28.53 -33.16
CA GLN A 167 -7.00 29.51 -32.61
C GLN A 167 -7.06 29.49 -31.09
N SER A 168 -5.89 29.64 -30.47
CA SER A 168 -5.73 29.67 -29.02
C SER A 168 -6.63 30.73 -28.38
N VAL A 169 -7.02 30.47 -27.14
CA VAL A 169 -7.67 31.45 -26.28
C VAL A 169 -6.66 31.97 -25.28
N ARG A 170 -6.83 33.23 -24.90
CA ARG A 170 -6.01 33.87 -23.89
C ARG A 170 -6.18 33.17 -22.53
N VAL A 171 -7.43 32.91 -22.14
CA VAL A 171 -7.75 32.28 -20.85
C VAL A 171 -9.01 31.41 -20.94
N ALA A 172 -9.08 30.38 -20.09
CA ALA A 172 -10.25 29.51 -19.94
C ALA A 172 -10.89 29.66 -18.55
N ALA A 173 -12.21 29.82 -18.51
CA ALA A 173 -12.92 30.01 -17.26
C ALA A 173 -12.96 28.75 -16.38
N THR A 174 -12.85 28.95 -15.07
CA THR A 174 -12.98 27.91 -14.04
C THR A 174 -14.43 27.70 -13.58
N GLY A 175 -15.37 28.52 -14.07
CA GLY A 175 -16.78 28.47 -13.72
C GLY A 175 -17.63 29.35 -14.63
N ASN A 176 -18.85 29.68 -14.18
CA ASN A 176 -19.78 30.51 -14.95
C ASN A 176 -19.28 31.97 -15.06
N VAL A 177 -19.46 32.56 -16.25
CA VAL A 177 -19.01 33.92 -16.59
C VAL A 177 -20.16 34.67 -17.24
N VAL A 178 -20.35 35.95 -16.90
CA VAL A 178 -21.36 36.78 -17.56
C VAL A 178 -20.83 37.19 -18.94
N LEU A 179 -21.59 36.93 -20.01
CA LEU A 179 -21.17 37.19 -21.40
C LEU A 179 -21.25 38.69 -21.78
N LYS A 180 -20.67 39.57 -20.98
CA LYS A 180 -20.74 41.03 -21.17
C LYS A 180 -19.63 41.79 -20.45
N GLY A 181 -19.05 42.79 -21.11
CA GLY A 181 -18.08 43.70 -20.50
C GLY A 181 -16.75 43.04 -20.13
N ALA A 182 -15.81 43.84 -19.62
CA ALA A 182 -14.50 43.37 -19.15
C ALA A 182 -14.59 42.74 -17.74
N GLN A 183 -13.86 41.66 -17.50
CA GLN A 183 -13.97 40.86 -16.26
C GLN A 183 -12.64 40.17 -15.90
N GLN A 184 -12.59 39.53 -14.72
CA GLN A 184 -11.50 38.66 -14.32
C GLN A 184 -11.87 37.20 -14.57
N ILE A 185 -11.02 36.47 -15.29
CA ILE A 185 -11.17 35.04 -15.54
C ILE A 185 -9.86 34.35 -15.18
N ASP A 186 -9.90 33.38 -14.26
CA ASP A 186 -8.74 32.58 -13.86
C ASP A 186 -7.47 33.40 -13.51
N GLY A 187 -7.65 34.55 -12.86
CA GLY A 187 -6.58 35.48 -12.49
C GLY A 187 -6.12 36.44 -13.60
N VAL A 188 -6.76 36.41 -14.78
CA VAL A 188 -6.45 37.23 -15.94
C VAL A 188 -7.56 38.25 -16.20
N ALA A 189 -7.20 39.53 -16.31
CA ALA A 189 -8.12 40.60 -16.69
C ALA A 189 -8.40 40.55 -18.20
N VAL A 190 -9.63 40.22 -18.60
CA VAL A 190 -10.04 40.15 -20.01
C VAL A 190 -10.77 41.41 -20.45
N VAL A 191 -10.41 41.94 -21.61
CA VAL A 191 -10.92 43.19 -22.20
C VAL A 191 -11.45 42.98 -23.62
N ALA A 192 -12.12 43.98 -24.18
CA ALA A 192 -12.71 43.86 -25.51
C ALA A 192 -11.66 43.45 -26.57
N GLY A 193 -11.98 42.43 -27.36
CA GLY A 193 -11.09 41.80 -28.35
C GLY A 193 -10.40 40.53 -27.85
N ASP A 194 -10.34 40.31 -26.54
CA ASP A 194 -9.76 39.08 -25.99
C ASP A 194 -10.62 37.87 -26.31
N ARG A 195 -9.94 36.74 -26.56
CA ARG A 195 -10.57 35.48 -26.91
C ARG A 195 -10.51 34.53 -25.72
N VAL A 196 -11.65 33.98 -25.32
CA VAL A 196 -11.78 33.18 -24.09
C VAL A 196 -12.52 31.87 -24.35
N LEU A 197 -12.14 30.82 -23.63
CA LEU A 197 -12.90 29.57 -23.56
C LEU A 197 -13.79 29.58 -22.32
N LEU A 198 -15.07 29.32 -22.51
CA LEU A 198 -16.04 29.16 -21.43
C LEU A 198 -16.51 27.70 -21.42
N PRO A 199 -15.90 26.82 -20.59
CA PRO A 199 -16.22 25.39 -20.61
C PRO A 199 -17.35 25.01 -19.63
N SER A 200 -17.81 25.93 -18.79
CA SER A 200 -18.70 25.63 -17.65
C SER A 200 -19.71 26.75 -17.34
N GLN A 201 -20.38 27.26 -18.37
CA GLN A 201 -21.54 28.14 -18.25
C GLN A 201 -22.74 27.41 -17.61
N THR A 202 -23.61 28.17 -16.94
CA THR A 202 -24.84 27.65 -16.33
C THR A 202 -25.72 26.93 -17.35
N LEU A 203 -25.81 27.48 -18.57
CA LEU A 203 -26.45 26.80 -19.69
C LEU A 203 -25.37 26.21 -20.59
N ALA A 204 -25.27 24.89 -20.63
CA ALA A 204 -24.21 24.19 -21.35
C ALA A 204 -24.20 24.50 -22.87
N LYS A 205 -25.32 24.95 -23.45
CA LYS A 205 -25.37 25.43 -24.84
C LYS A 205 -24.53 26.68 -25.10
N ASP A 206 -24.25 27.46 -24.05
CA ASP A 206 -23.48 28.70 -24.11
C ASP A 206 -21.98 28.47 -23.90
N ASN A 207 -21.58 27.23 -23.60
CA ASN A 207 -20.17 26.85 -23.60
C ASN A 207 -19.55 27.07 -25.00
N GLY A 208 -18.24 27.34 -25.02
CA GLY A 208 -17.47 27.48 -26.26
C GLY A 208 -16.54 28.69 -26.27
N LEU A 209 -16.20 29.12 -27.48
CA LEU A 209 -15.21 30.17 -27.73
C LEU A 209 -15.90 31.52 -27.94
N TRP A 210 -15.49 32.52 -27.19
CA TRP A 210 -16.09 33.85 -27.16
C TRP A 210 -15.04 34.94 -27.36
N ILE A 211 -15.47 36.05 -27.95
CA ILE A 211 -14.74 37.31 -28.04
C ILE A 211 -15.36 38.27 -27.05
N VAL A 212 -14.54 38.71 -26.11
CA VAL A 212 -14.90 39.69 -25.08
C VAL A 212 -15.22 41.01 -25.78
N ALA A 213 -16.25 41.68 -25.30
CA ALA A 213 -16.69 42.97 -25.82
C ALA A 213 -17.13 43.88 -24.66
N ASN A 214 -17.17 45.19 -24.90
CA ASN A 214 -17.74 46.16 -23.96
C ASN A 214 -19.26 45.97 -23.79
N GLY A 215 -19.93 45.52 -24.86
CA GLY A 215 -21.32 45.07 -24.84
C GLY A 215 -21.41 43.56 -24.62
N ASP A 216 -22.45 42.96 -25.18
CA ASP A 216 -22.63 41.51 -25.12
C ASP A 216 -21.52 40.83 -25.94
N TRP A 217 -20.98 39.74 -25.40
CA TRP A 217 -19.91 39.00 -26.07
C TRP A 217 -20.44 38.27 -27.28
N LEU A 218 -19.57 38.08 -28.27
CA LEU A 218 -19.90 37.36 -29.51
C LEU A 218 -19.13 36.04 -29.54
N ARG A 219 -19.69 35.03 -30.20
CA ARG A 219 -18.92 33.80 -30.46
C ARG A 219 -17.75 34.11 -31.38
N ALA A 220 -16.64 33.43 -31.17
CA ALA A 220 -15.48 33.54 -32.02
C ALA A 220 -15.79 33.13 -33.48
N THR A 221 -15.21 33.84 -34.46
CA THR A 221 -15.56 33.70 -35.89
C THR A 221 -15.33 32.29 -36.47
N ASP A 222 -14.40 31.54 -35.90
CA ASP A 222 -14.07 30.14 -36.23
C ASP A 222 -14.87 29.12 -35.37
N ALA A 223 -15.84 29.59 -34.57
CA ALA A 223 -16.73 28.78 -33.74
C ALA A 223 -18.14 29.40 -33.59
N ASN A 224 -18.61 30.14 -34.60
CA ASN A 224 -19.88 30.88 -34.60
C ASN A 224 -21.01 30.22 -35.41
N SER A 225 -20.81 29.03 -35.95
CA SER A 225 -21.84 28.26 -36.66
C SER A 225 -21.72 26.76 -36.38
N SER A 226 -22.81 26.01 -36.56
CA SER A 226 -22.84 24.56 -36.33
C SER A 226 -21.79 23.80 -37.16
N ALA A 227 -21.52 24.25 -38.39
CA ALA A 227 -20.51 23.63 -39.26
C ALA A 227 -19.07 23.79 -38.76
N LYS A 228 -18.82 24.75 -37.86
CA LYS A 228 -17.50 25.05 -37.29
C LYS A 228 -17.32 24.48 -35.88
N VAL A 229 -18.37 23.91 -35.29
CA VAL A 229 -18.39 23.33 -33.94
C VAL A 229 -18.73 21.86 -34.06
N THR A 230 -17.72 21.08 -34.40
CA THR A 230 -17.77 19.64 -34.62
C THR A 230 -17.20 18.87 -33.42
N PRO A 231 -17.64 17.61 -33.18
CA PRO A 231 -17.03 16.76 -32.16
C PRO A 231 -15.53 16.61 -32.42
N GLY A 232 -14.71 16.77 -31.39
CA GLY A 232 -13.25 16.76 -31.54
C GLY A 232 -12.61 18.13 -31.75
N LEU A 233 -13.40 19.22 -31.79
CA LEU A 233 -12.87 20.59 -31.75
C LEU A 233 -11.88 20.74 -30.60
N THR A 234 -10.66 21.19 -30.89
CA THR A 234 -9.58 21.40 -29.92
C THR A 234 -9.16 22.86 -29.84
N VAL A 235 -8.73 23.29 -28.65
CA VAL A 235 -8.26 24.66 -28.42
C VAL A 235 -7.20 24.70 -27.31
N MET A 236 -6.13 25.48 -27.54
CA MET A 236 -5.09 25.75 -26.55
C MET A 236 -5.44 26.98 -25.71
N VAL A 237 -5.07 26.96 -24.45
CA VAL A 237 -5.19 28.05 -23.48
C VAL A 237 -3.80 28.56 -23.15
N GLU A 238 -3.59 29.87 -23.29
CA GLU A 238 -2.28 30.51 -23.16
C GLU A 238 -1.91 30.83 -21.70
N GLU A 239 -2.82 31.46 -20.95
CA GLU A 239 -2.58 31.89 -19.58
C GLU A 239 -3.76 31.61 -18.64
N GLY A 240 -3.51 31.78 -17.34
CA GLY A 240 -4.45 31.45 -16.27
C GLY A 240 -3.78 30.72 -15.12
N VAL A 241 -4.31 30.88 -13.91
CA VAL A 241 -3.78 30.23 -12.71
C VAL A 241 -4.07 28.73 -12.71
N ALA A 242 -5.32 28.34 -12.96
CA ALA A 242 -5.76 26.95 -12.93
C ALA A 242 -5.69 26.28 -14.30
N ASN A 243 -6.09 27.00 -15.36
CA ASN A 243 -6.28 26.45 -16.70
C ASN A 243 -5.22 26.94 -17.72
N GLY A 244 -4.21 27.71 -17.31
CA GLY A 244 -3.13 28.12 -18.21
C GLY A 244 -2.33 26.93 -18.76
N ASP A 245 -1.69 27.13 -19.92
CA ASP A 245 -0.90 26.11 -20.63
C ASP A 245 -1.65 24.78 -20.85
N SER A 246 -2.94 24.83 -21.21
CA SER A 246 -3.78 23.64 -21.33
C SER A 246 -4.43 23.46 -22.71
N LEU A 247 -4.64 22.22 -23.10
CA LEU A 247 -5.34 21.79 -24.31
C LEU A 247 -6.73 21.29 -23.92
N TRP A 248 -7.77 21.81 -24.55
CA TRP A 248 -9.16 21.41 -24.34
C TRP A 248 -9.76 20.83 -25.61
N HIS A 249 -10.72 19.93 -25.46
CA HIS A 249 -11.50 19.38 -26.56
C HIS A 249 -13.00 19.37 -26.27
N LEU A 250 -13.81 19.45 -27.33
CA LEU A 250 -15.25 19.30 -27.29
C LEU A 250 -15.61 17.81 -27.39
N THR A 251 -16.28 17.29 -26.38
CA THR A 251 -16.67 15.86 -26.29
C THR A 251 -18.13 15.59 -26.64
N THR A 252 -18.92 16.65 -26.90
CA THR A 252 -20.29 16.50 -27.39
C THR A 252 -20.29 15.79 -28.75
N ASN A 253 -21.06 14.70 -28.88
CA ASN A 253 -21.21 13.96 -30.13
C ASN A 253 -22.13 14.68 -31.13
N ALA A 254 -21.93 14.42 -32.42
CA ALA A 254 -22.80 14.92 -33.49
C ALA A 254 -24.18 14.25 -33.44
N PRO A 255 -25.26 14.92 -33.90
CA PRO A 255 -25.28 16.25 -34.53
C PRO A 255 -25.28 17.41 -33.52
N ILE A 256 -24.57 18.50 -33.84
CA ILE A 256 -24.49 19.72 -33.01
C ILE A 256 -25.21 20.87 -33.71
N ASN A 257 -26.19 21.46 -33.03
CA ASN A 257 -26.86 22.70 -33.42
C ASN A 257 -26.46 23.81 -32.44
N LEU A 258 -25.67 24.78 -32.93
CA LEU A 258 -25.13 25.84 -32.08
C LEU A 258 -26.26 26.74 -31.52
N GLY A 259 -26.23 26.98 -30.21
CA GLY A 259 -27.27 27.76 -29.52
C GLY A 259 -28.46 26.93 -29.00
N THR A 260 -28.51 25.63 -29.27
CA THR A 260 -29.51 24.72 -28.70
C THR A 260 -28.88 23.47 -28.08
N THR A 261 -27.94 22.81 -28.77
CA THR A 261 -27.23 21.64 -28.25
C THR A 261 -26.33 22.03 -27.07
N ALA A 262 -26.37 21.25 -25.98
CA ALA A 262 -25.45 21.39 -24.87
C ALA A 262 -24.01 21.01 -25.27
N LEU A 263 -23.05 21.90 -25.03
CA LEU A 263 -21.65 21.72 -25.41
C LEU A 263 -20.81 21.39 -24.17
N THR A 264 -20.07 20.28 -24.23
CA THR A 264 -19.23 19.80 -23.13
C THR A 264 -17.77 19.86 -23.53
N PHE A 265 -17.00 20.70 -22.84
CA PHE A 265 -15.56 20.79 -23.02
C PHE A 265 -14.84 20.06 -21.89
N LYS A 266 -13.76 19.36 -22.24
CA LYS A 266 -12.89 18.66 -21.30
C LYS A 266 -11.42 19.02 -21.56
N MET A 267 -10.64 19.11 -20.51
CA MET A 267 -9.20 19.36 -20.62
C MET A 267 -8.49 18.04 -20.97
N LEU A 268 -7.80 18.00 -22.12
CA LEU A 268 -7.06 16.83 -22.61
C LEU A 268 -5.63 16.79 -22.07
N ALA A 269 -4.97 17.95 -21.93
CA ALA A 269 -3.63 18.09 -21.38
C ALA A 269 -3.47 19.47 -20.71
N GLY A 270 -2.59 19.61 -19.72
CA GLY A 270 -2.34 20.89 -19.05
C GLY A 270 -2.18 20.75 -17.54
N ARG A 271 -2.08 21.89 -16.85
CA ARG A 271 -1.97 21.93 -15.39
C ARG A 271 -3.22 21.35 -14.74
N THR A 272 -3.03 20.52 -13.73
CA THR A 272 -4.14 19.87 -12.98
C THR A 272 -4.26 20.40 -11.55
N GLY A 273 -3.47 21.42 -11.19
CA GLY A 273 -3.39 21.95 -9.83
C GLY A 273 -2.51 21.16 -8.86
N ILE A 274 -2.00 19.98 -9.27
CA ILE A 274 -1.03 19.22 -8.47
C ILE A 274 0.35 19.88 -8.54
N ALA A 275 0.92 20.21 -7.38
CA ALA A 275 2.30 20.69 -7.30
C ALA A 275 3.29 19.59 -7.70
N ALA A 276 4.37 19.95 -8.40
CA ALA A 276 5.42 19.01 -8.76
C ALA A 276 6.04 18.37 -7.50
N GLY A 277 6.07 17.04 -7.44
CA GLY A 277 6.56 16.31 -6.27
C GLY A 277 6.36 14.80 -6.37
N THR A 278 6.79 14.08 -5.33
CA THR A 278 6.58 12.64 -5.21
C THR A 278 5.31 12.37 -4.40
N TYR A 279 4.42 11.56 -4.97
CA TYR A 279 3.18 11.14 -4.33
C TYR A 279 3.13 9.61 -4.25
N LYS A 280 2.70 9.07 -3.12
CA LYS A 280 2.49 7.64 -2.90
C LYS A 280 1.14 7.15 -3.42
N SER A 281 0.20 8.06 -3.65
CA SER A 281 -1.11 7.79 -4.26
C SER A 281 -1.53 8.98 -5.14
N LEU A 282 -2.20 8.69 -6.26
CA LEU A 282 -2.73 9.68 -7.18
C LEU A 282 -4.22 9.41 -7.43
N THR A 283 -5.01 10.47 -7.45
CA THR A 283 -6.36 10.45 -8.03
C THR A 283 -6.24 10.88 -9.47
N VAL A 284 -6.88 10.15 -10.39
CA VAL A 284 -6.87 10.45 -11.82
C VAL A 284 -8.28 10.74 -12.33
N ASP A 285 -8.39 11.58 -13.36
CA ASP A 285 -9.64 11.77 -14.11
C ASP A 285 -9.90 10.65 -15.12
N GLU A 286 -11.02 10.76 -15.86
CA GLU A 286 -11.43 9.80 -16.90
C GLU A 286 -10.41 9.64 -18.04
N TYR A 287 -9.48 10.59 -18.20
CA TYR A 287 -8.42 10.58 -19.20
C TYR A 287 -7.07 10.14 -18.62
N GLY A 288 -7.04 9.68 -17.37
CA GLY A 288 -5.82 9.22 -16.69
C GLY A 288 -4.89 10.34 -16.26
N ARG A 289 -5.33 11.60 -16.26
CA ARG A 289 -4.50 12.71 -15.75
C ARG A 289 -4.64 12.80 -14.25
N ALA A 290 -3.53 12.99 -13.55
CA ALA A 290 -3.54 13.15 -12.11
C ALA A 290 -4.25 14.46 -11.73
N THR A 291 -5.33 14.38 -10.95
CA THR A 291 -6.14 15.51 -10.44
C THR A 291 -5.95 15.76 -8.94
N ALA A 292 -5.46 14.78 -8.18
CA ALA A 292 -4.99 14.97 -6.82
C ALA A 292 -3.81 14.03 -6.50
N GLY A 293 -2.95 14.41 -5.56
CA GLY A 293 -1.86 13.58 -5.08
C GLY A 293 -1.84 13.52 -3.55
N ALA A 294 -1.60 12.33 -2.99
CA ALA A 294 -1.53 12.10 -1.55
C ALA A 294 -0.29 11.28 -1.17
N ASN A 295 0.18 11.46 0.06
CA ASN A 295 1.25 10.68 0.68
C ASN A 295 0.74 9.96 1.92
N PRO A 296 -0.06 8.89 1.78
CA PRO A 296 -0.56 8.16 2.94
C PRO A 296 0.57 7.56 3.77
N GLU A 297 0.38 7.55 5.08
CA GLU A 297 1.26 6.89 6.05
C GLU A 297 0.54 5.75 6.79
N THR A 298 -0.76 5.57 6.54
CA THR A 298 -1.59 4.53 7.15
C THR A 298 -2.08 3.54 6.10
N LEU A 299 -2.24 2.27 6.48
CA LEU A 299 -2.80 1.22 5.62
C LEU A 299 -4.20 1.62 5.08
N ALA A 300 -5.01 2.24 5.93
CA ALA A 300 -6.30 2.81 5.54
C ALA A 300 -6.16 3.87 4.44
N GLY A 301 -5.15 4.75 4.54
CA GLY A 301 -4.87 5.73 3.50
C GLY A 301 -4.35 5.13 2.18
N PHE A 302 -3.82 3.91 2.20
CA PHE A 302 -3.52 3.12 1.00
C PHE A 302 -4.71 2.30 0.48
N GLY A 303 -5.85 2.31 1.17
CA GLY A 303 -7.03 1.53 0.77
C GLY A 303 -6.89 0.01 0.97
N ILE A 304 -5.89 -0.43 1.75
CA ILE A 304 -5.63 -1.85 2.06
C ILE A 304 -6.69 -2.33 3.07
N LYS A 305 -7.53 -3.28 2.66
CA LYS A 305 -8.70 -3.77 3.44
C LYS A 305 -8.54 -5.20 3.97
N ASP A 306 -7.55 -5.92 3.48
CA ASP A 306 -7.18 -7.29 3.85
C ASP A 306 -6.13 -7.33 4.97
N SER A 307 -6.00 -6.24 5.74
CA SER A 307 -5.10 -6.11 6.88
C SER A 307 -5.88 -5.87 8.17
N TYR A 308 -5.45 -6.50 9.28
CA TYR A 308 -6.03 -6.24 10.59
C TYR A 308 -5.65 -4.83 11.08
N THR A 309 -6.63 -4.07 11.54
CA THR A 309 -6.36 -2.76 12.15
C THR A 309 -5.69 -2.93 13.52
N LYS A 310 -4.94 -1.90 13.97
CA LYS A 310 -4.33 -1.89 15.31
C LYS A 310 -5.35 -2.23 16.40
N ALA A 311 -6.55 -1.64 16.33
CA ALA A 311 -7.61 -1.88 17.31
C ALA A 311 -8.15 -3.32 17.27
N GLU A 312 -8.27 -3.93 16.08
CA GLU A 312 -8.68 -5.33 15.95
C GLU A 312 -7.60 -6.27 16.46
N VAL A 313 -6.33 -5.99 16.17
CA VAL A 313 -5.19 -6.73 16.73
C VAL A 313 -5.18 -6.61 18.26
N GLU A 314 -5.35 -5.41 18.81
CA GLU A 314 -5.45 -5.17 20.25
C GLU A 314 -6.65 -5.89 20.87
N ALA A 315 -7.81 -5.89 20.21
CA ALA A 315 -9.01 -6.58 20.68
C ALA A 315 -8.88 -8.11 20.60
N LEU A 316 -8.18 -8.64 19.59
CA LEU A 316 -7.86 -10.06 19.46
C LEU A 316 -6.86 -10.50 20.53
N ILE A 317 -5.84 -9.67 20.81
CA ILE A 317 -4.88 -9.89 21.91
C ILE A 317 -5.60 -9.85 23.27
N ALA A 318 -6.51 -8.90 23.48
CA ALA A 318 -7.30 -8.81 24.71
C ALA A 318 -8.23 -10.02 24.90
N LYS A 319 -8.73 -10.62 23.82
CA LYS A 319 -9.52 -11.86 23.86
C LYS A 319 -8.66 -13.13 23.99
N ALA A 320 -7.35 -13.06 23.73
CA ALA A 320 -6.44 -14.21 23.73
C ALA A 320 -5.77 -14.51 25.10
N SER A 321 -5.99 -13.68 26.14
CA SER A 321 -5.49 -13.99 27.49
C SER A 321 -6.42 -14.98 28.20
N ALA A 322 -6.01 -16.25 28.30
CA ALA A 322 -6.79 -17.28 29.00
C ALA A 322 -6.56 -17.30 30.54
N LEU A 323 -5.55 -16.58 31.05
CA LEU A 323 -5.32 -16.42 32.49
C LEU A 323 -5.46 -14.94 32.86
N PRO A 324 -6.57 -14.52 33.49
CA PRO A 324 -6.74 -13.14 33.93
C PRO A 324 -5.63 -12.75 34.92
N VAL A 325 -5.26 -11.46 34.90
CA VAL A 325 -4.38 -10.87 35.93
C VAL A 325 -4.96 -11.21 37.31
N GLY A 326 -4.10 -11.70 38.21
CA GLY A 326 -4.51 -12.25 39.50
C GLY A 326 -4.56 -13.78 39.59
N SER A 327 -4.47 -14.50 38.47
CA SER A 327 -4.42 -15.99 38.47
C SER A 327 -3.14 -16.50 39.15
N ILE A 328 -3.26 -17.49 40.05
CA ILE A 328 -2.14 -18.13 40.74
C ILE A 328 -1.80 -19.47 40.08
N VAL A 329 -0.53 -19.67 39.75
CA VAL A 329 -0.02 -20.85 39.01
C VAL A 329 1.27 -21.36 39.66
N ALA A 330 1.47 -22.68 39.65
CA ALA A 330 2.66 -23.35 40.16
C ALA A 330 3.73 -23.55 39.08
N PHE A 331 4.99 -23.28 39.42
CA PHE A 331 6.15 -23.43 38.55
C PHE A 331 7.23 -24.30 39.21
N PRO A 332 7.71 -25.39 38.58
CA PRO A 332 8.72 -26.27 39.16
C PRO A 332 10.17 -25.77 38.95
N VAL A 333 10.38 -24.46 38.81
CA VAL A 333 11.71 -23.79 38.64
C VAL A 333 11.90 -22.66 39.66
N ASP A 334 13.12 -22.13 39.77
CA ASP A 334 13.57 -21.16 40.78
C ASP A 334 13.52 -19.69 40.31
N ALA A 335 12.92 -19.40 39.15
CA ALA A 335 12.80 -18.04 38.61
C ALA A 335 11.40 -17.74 38.03
N PRO A 336 10.76 -16.60 38.39
CA PRO A 336 9.44 -16.24 37.88
C PRO A 336 9.44 -16.08 36.35
N PRO A 337 8.51 -16.70 35.62
CA PRO A 337 8.42 -16.49 34.19
C PRO A 337 7.94 -15.05 33.87
N PRO A 338 8.30 -14.50 32.70
CA PRO A 338 7.86 -13.17 32.30
C PRO A 338 6.33 -13.01 32.36
N GLY A 339 5.86 -11.91 32.95
CA GLY A 339 4.43 -11.64 33.14
C GLY A 339 3.84 -12.18 34.44
N PHE A 340 4.64 -12.83 35.27
CA PHE A 340 4.28 -13.33 36.59
C PHE A 340 5.21 -12.76 37.66
N LEU A 341 4.72 -12.70 38.90
CA LEU A 341 5.49 -12.36 40.09
C LEU A 341 5.36 -13.50 41.10
N GLU A 342 6.42 -13.81 41.82
CA GLU A 342 6.38 -14.77 42.95
C GLU A 342 5.45 -14.24 44.06
N LEU A 343 4.72 -15.14 44.72
CA LEU A 343 3.94 -14.84 45.91
C LEU A 343 4.83 -14.84 47.16
N ASP A 344 5.65 -13.78 47.27
CA ASP A 344 6.78 -13.65 48.21
C ASP A 344 6.59 -12.58 49.29
N ASN A 345 5.37 -12.08 49.48
CA ASN A 345 5.06 -10.97 50.40
C ASN A 345 5.73 -9.62 50.07
N SER A 346 6.36 -9.49 48.90
CA SER A 346 7.06 -8.27 48.51
C SER A 346 6.10 -7.12 48.20
N VAL A 347 6.60 -5.90 48.36
CA VAL A 347 5.90 -4.67 47.99
C VAL A 347 6.25 -4.32 46.55
N LYS A 348 5.23 -4.06 45.74
CA LYS A 348 5.36 -3.71 44.32
C LYS A 348 4.71 -2.36 44.04
N SER A 349 5.22 -1.66 43.02
CA SER A 349 4.69 -0.37 42.58
C SER A 349 3.40 -0.55 41.78
N SER A 350 2.34 0.17 42.16
CA SER A 350 1.09 0.24 41.41
C SER A 350 1.27 0.92 40.05
N ALA A 351 2.31 1.75 39.88
CA ALA A 351 2.65 2.34 38.58
C ALA A 351 3.28 1.31 37.63
N THR A 352 4.05 0.35 38.18
CA THR A 352 4.68 -0.72 37.40
C THR A 352 3.71 -1.86 37.08
N TYR A 353 2.77 -2.15 37.99
CA TYR A 353 1.80 -3.24 37.86
C TYR A 353 0.36 -2.77 38.15
N PRO A 354 -0.21 -1.89 37.31
CA PRO A 354 -1.51 -1.27 37.58
C PRO A 354 -2.66 -2.28 37.60
N ASP A 355 -2.68 -3.23 36.68
CA ASP A 355 -3.75 -4.23 36.58
C ASP A 355 -3.78 -5.15 37.80
N LEU A 356 -2.60 -5.60 38.27
CA LEU A 356 -2.50 -6.45 39.45
C LEU A 356 -2.83 -5.68 40.73
N SER A 357 -2.38 -4.43 40.83
CA SER A 357 -2.72 -3.55 41.95
C SER A 357 -4.25 -3.35 42.05
N ALA A 358 -4.92 -3.14 40.92
CA ALA A 358 -6.37 -3.01 40.86
C ALA A 358 -7.08 -4.32 41.25
N TYR A 359 -6.59 -5.46 40.77
CA TYR A 359 -7.15 -6.77 41.09
C TYR A 359 -7.04 -7.12 42.58
N LEU A 360 -5.87 -6.93 43.19
CA LEU A 360 -5.65 -7.28 44.60
C LEU A 360 -6.34 -6.32 45.56
N GLY A 361 -6.62 -5.08 45.14
CA GLY A 361 -7.42 -4.12 45.89
C GLY A 361 -6.89 -3.82 47.30
N GLY A 362 -5.58 -3.94 47.51
CA GLY A 362 -4.94 -3.74 48.82
C GLY A 362 -5.26 -4.79 49.88
N LYS A 363 -5.91 -5.91 49.55
CA LYS A 363 -6.34 -6.94 50.52
C LYS A 363 -5.20 -7.55 51.37
N PHE A 364 -3.97 -7.47 50.87
CA PHE A 364 -2.78 -8.00 51.53
C PHE A 364 -1.91 -6.90 52.15
N ASN A 365 -2.31 -5.63 52.03
CA ASN A 365 -1.55 -4.51 52.58
C ASN A 365 -1.65 -4.50 54.12
N LYS A 366 -0.55 -4.12 54.76
CA LYS A 366 -0.39 -3.97 56.21
C LYS A 366 -0.38 -2.50 56.64
N GLY A 367 -0.35 -1.56 55.68
CA GLY A 367 -0.34 -0.11 55.92
C GLY A 367 1.06 0.52 55.92
N ASP A 368 2.09 -0.27 55.66
CA ASP A 368 3.51 0.12 55.65
C ASP A 368 4.13 0.13 54.23
N GLU A 369 3.33 -0.08 53.18
CA GLU A 369 3.82 -0.22 51.80
C GLU A 369 4.34 1.08 51.16
N GLY A 370 3.95 2.24 51.72
CA GLY A 370 4.15 3.54 51.09
C GLY A 370 3.12 3.86 50.00
N VAL A 371 2.90 5.16 49.77
CA VAL A 371 1.88 5.64 48.82
C VAL A 371 2.22 5.20 47.39
N GLY A 372 1.26 4.60 46.69
CA GLY A 372 1.42 4.14 45.31
C GLY A 372 1.98 2.72 45.16
N ASN A 373 2.06 1.96 46.26
CA ASN A 373 2.49 0.57 46.26
C ASN A 373 1.41 -0.38 46.82
N PHE A 374 1.55 -1.67 46.54
CA PHE A 374 0.71 -2.75 47.05
C PHE A 374 1.55 -3.98 47.41
N ARG A 375 1.02 -4.83 48.29
CA ARG A 375 1.70 -6.04 48.77
C ARG A 375 1.18 -7.30 48.09
N LEU A 376 2.08 -8.22 47.75
CA LEU A 376 1.73 -9.55 47.25
C LEU A 376 1.37 -10.50 48.41
N PRO A 377 0.53 -11.53 48.18
CA PRO A 377 0.34 -12.63 49.13
C PRO A 377 1.66 -13.37 49.44
N GLU A 378 1.72 -14.05 50.59
CA GLU A 378 2.80 -14.98 50.97
C GLU A 378 2.34 -16.42 50.78
N ALA A 379 3.02 -17.19 49.93
CA ALA A 379 2.69 -18.60 49.69
C ALA A 379 3.88 -19.56 49.81
N ARG A 380 5.08 -19.08 50.18
CA ARG A 380 6.27 -19.95 50.28
C ARG A 380 6.18 -20.88 51.47
N GLY A 381 6.42 -22.17 51.22
CA GLY A 381 6.25 -23.23 52.21
C GLY A 381 4.79 -23.54 52.60
N GLU A 382 3.79 -22.91 51.97
CA GLU A 382 2.37 -23.09 52.27
C GLU A 382 1.66 -23.99 51.23
N PHE A 383 0.50 -24.53 51.61
CA PHE A 383 -0.42 -25.23 50.69
C PHE A 383 -1.63 -24.36 50.37
N LEU A 384 -1.93 -24.18 49.08
CA LEU A 384 -3.16 -23.52 48.66
C LEU A 384 -4.37 -24.42 48.91
N ARG A 385 -5.44 -23.83 49.45
CA ARG A 385 -6.72 -24.51 49.69
C ARG A 385 -7.88 -23.65 49.23
N GLY A 386 -8.96 -24.29 48.82
CA GLY A 386 -10.19 -23.59 48.40
C GLY A 386 -10.84 -22.86 49.59
N TRP A 387 -11.40 -21.68 49.33
CA TRP A 387 -12.22 -20.96 50.30
C TRP A 387 -13.54 -21.70 50.54
N ASP A 388 -13.95 -21.85 51.80
CA ASP A 388 -15.16 -22.58 52.18
C ASP A 388 -16.43 -22.01 51.53
N HIS A 389 -16.48 -20.70 51.32
CA HIS A 389 -17.55 -19.97 50.64
C HIS A 389 -18.97 -20.46 51.01
N GLY A 390 -19.22 -20.67 52.31
CA GLY A 390 -20.53 -21.07 52.83
C GLY A 390 -20.82 -22.57 52.78
N ARG A 391 -19.86 -23.42 52.42
CA ARG A 391 -19.99 -24.88 52.43
C ARG A 391 -20.05 -25.47 53.86
N GLY A 392 -19.63 -24.72 54.87
CA GLY A 392 -19.77 -25.09 56.28
C GLY A 392 -18.77 -26.14 56.76
N VAL A 393 -17.76 -26.47 55.95
CA VAL A 393 -16.64 -27.33 56.36
C VAL A 393 -15.62 -26.51 57.16
N ASP A 394 -15.55 -25.21 56.88
CA ASP A 394 -14.56 -24.30 57.42
C ASP A 394 -15.05 -22.84 57.44
N GLY A 395 -16.18 -22.62 58.12
CA GLY A 395 -16.89 -21.32 58.13
C GLY A 395 -16.17 -20.19 58.87
N GLY A 396 -15.07 -20.46 59.58
CA GLY A 396 -14.33 -19.46 60.35
C GLY A 396 -13.27 -18.68 59.55
N ARG A 397 -13.10 -18.95 58.25
CA ARG A 397 -11.97 -18.43 57.46
C ARG A 397 -12.35 -17.65 56.21
N GLY A 398 -11.58 -16.59 55.93
CA GLY A 398 -11.70 -15.73 54.76
C GLY A 398 -10.65 -16.02 53.68
N ILE A 399 -10.84 -15.48 52.48
CA ILE A 399 -9.83 -15.51 51.41
C ILE A 399 -8.54 -14.83 51.90
N GLY A 400 -7.40 -15.51 51.77
CA GLY A 400 -6.07 -14.96 52.11
C GLY A 400 -5.65 -15.12 53.56
N SER A 401 -6.46 -15.77 54.42
CA SER A 401 -6.06 -16.03 55.82
C SER A 401 -5.07 -17.18 55.92
N SER A 402 -3.99 -17.00 56.69
CA SER A 402 -3.08 -18.07 57.09
C SER A 402 -3.70 -18.96 58.17
N GLN A 403 -3.31 -20.22 58.20
CA GLN A 403 -3.66 -21.17 59.25
C GLN A 403 -2.37 -21.90 59.67
N THR A 404 -2.17 -22.09 60.98
CA THR A 404 -1.16 -23.01 61.50
C THR A 404 -1.61 -24.45 61.35
N ASP A 405 -0.67 -25.39 61.37
CA ASP A 405 -1.02 -26.80 61.47
C ASP A 405 -1.94 -27.04 62.69
N THR A 406 -2.97 -27.86 62.50
CA THR A 406 -3.91 -28.22 63.56
C THR A 406 -4.26 -29.69 63.42
N LEU A 407 -3.96 -30.48 64.44
CA LEU A 407 -4.55 -31.80 64.62
C LEU A 407 -5.95 -31.62 65.20
N LYS A 408 -6.90 -32.47 64.80
CA LYS A 408 -8.24 -32.42 65.39
C LYS A 408 -8.13 -32.69 66.90
N ALA A 409 -8.71 -31.81 67.71
CA ALA A 409 -8.76 -31.98 69.16
C ALA A 409 -9.28 -33.37 69.50
N HIS A 410 -8.48 -34.09 70.27
CA HIS A 410 -8.84 -35.39 70.80
C HIS A 410 -8.38 -35.40 72.26
N SER A 411 -9.24 -35.92 73.13
CA SER A 411 -8.99 -36.00 74.57
C SER A 411 -8.57 -37.41 74.93
N HIS A 412 -7.61 -37.51 75.84
CA HIS A 412 -7.29 -38.77 76.50
C HIS A 412 -8.02 -38.77 77.85
N TYR A 413 -8.95 -39.70 78.00
CA TYR A 413 -9.70 -39.87 79.24
C TYR A 413 -9.00 -40.94 80.09
N LEU A 414 -8.55 -40.55 81.28
CA LEU A 414 -8.12 -41.50 82.32
C LEU A 414 -9.35 -41.76 83.21
N PRO A 415 -10.01 -42.92 83.13
CA PRO A 415 -11.11 -43.24 84.01
C PRO A 415 -10.59 -43.39 85.45
N THR A 416 -10.92 -42.46 86.34
CA THR A 416 -10.91 -42.76 87.78
C THR A 416 -12.13 -43.63 88.06
N GLY A 417 -11.91 -44.94 88.06
CA GLY A 417 -12.93 -45.93 88.37
C GLY A 417 -13.56 -45.63 89.73
N SER A 418 -14.87 -45.41 89.74
CA SER A 418 -15.67 -45.27 90.95
C SER A 418 -15.76 -46.62 91.67
N GLY A 419 -15.39 -46.63 92.95
CA GLY A 419 -15.54 -47.80 93.81
C GLY A 419 -15.43 -47.47 95.29
N GLY A 420 -16.45 -46.82 95.86
CA GLY A 420 -16.77 -46.83 97.30
C GLY A 420 -16.16 -45.73 98.18
N GLY A 421 -17.00 -44.77 98.59
CA GLY A 421 -16.72 -43.80 99.67
C GLY A 421 -16.18 -42.46 99.18
N GLN A 422 -17.06 -41.53 98.78
CA GLN A 422 -16.65 -40.17 98.43
C GLN A 422 -16.29 -39.37 99.69
N ALA A 423 -15.04 -38.92 99.79
CA ALA A 423 -14.68 -37.82 100.69
C ALA A 423 -15.15 -36.51 100.03
N VAL A 424 -16.40 -36.14 100.34
CA VAL A 424 -16.91 -34.79 100.15
C VAL A 424 -16.32 -33.88 101.22
N ASP A 425 -16.05 -32.62 100.86
CA ASP A 425 -15.79 -31.61 101.87
C ASP A 425 -17.02 -31.44 102.80
N PRO A 426 -16.92 -30.71 103.93
CA PRO A 426 -18.05 -30.53 104.86
C PRO A 426 -19.31 -29.89 104.23
N ASN A 427 -19.23 -29.36 103.01
CA ASN A 427 -20.31 -28.68 102.31
C ASN A 427 -20.84 -29.47 101.10
N GLY A 428 -20.31 -30.66 100.81
CA GLY A 428 -20.81 -31.56 99.76
C GLY A 428 -20.25 -31.31 98.36
N GLU A 429 -19.14 -30.59 98.19
CA GLU A 429 -18.48 -30.44 96.90
C GLU A 429 -17.31 -31.44 96.70
N ILE A 430 -17.13 -31.87 95.44
CA ILE A 430 -16.08 -32.81 95.02
C ILE A 430 -14.82 -31.99 94.66
N PRO A 431 -13.63 -32.24 95.26
CA PRO A 431 -12.46 -31.44 94.96
C PRO A 431 -11.98 -31.70 93.52
N SER A 432 -12.00 -30.65 92.70
CA SER A 432 -11.43 -30.66 91.35
C SER A 432 -9.99 -30.16 91.39
N VAL A 433 -9.05 -30.98 90.91
CA VAL A 433 -7.71 -30.50 90.59
C VAL A 433 -7.81 -29.79 89.24
N VAL A 434 -7.97 -28.47 89.30
CA VAL A 434 -7.98 -27.62 88.10
C VAL A 434 -6.54 -27.25 87.79
N LEU A 435 -5.96 -27.86 86.75
CA LEU A 435 -4.73 -27.36 86.15
C LEU A 435 -5.10 -26.14 85.29
N LYS A 436 -5.06 -24.95 85.89
CA LYS A 436 -5.22 -23.70 85.15
C LYS A 436 -3.87 -23.31 84.58
N ASP A 437 -3.76 -23.34 83.26
CA ASP A 437 -2.68 -22.65 82.57
C ASP A 437 -2.91 -21.14 82.69
N THR A 438 -2.18 -20.50 83.59
CA THR A 438 -2.02 -19.04 83.58
C THR A 438 -0.54 -18.74 83.72
N ALA A 439 -0.04 -17.91 82.82
CA ALA A 439 1.38 -17.78 82.44
C ALA A 439 2.36 -17.25 83.51
N ALA A 440 2.10 -17.36 84.81
CA ALA A 440 2.90 -16.67 85.83
C ALA A 440 3.19 -17.43 87.13
N ASP A 441 2.77 -18.67 87.34
CA ASP A 441 3.11 -19.36 88.60
C ASP A 441 3.14 -20.89 88.44
N TRP A 442 4.29 -21.52 88.69
CA TRP A 442 4.47 -22.99 88.57
C TRP A 442 4.24 -23.72 89.89
N ALA A 443 3.57 -23.08 90.86
CA ALA A 443 3.28 -23.71 92.14
C ALA A 443 1.95 -24.49 92.09
N LEU A 444 2.03 -25.82 92.13
CA LEU A 444 0.92 -26.69 92.50
C LEU A 444 0.63 -26.51 94.00
N ARG A 445 -0.12 -25.46 94.37
CA ARG A 445 -0.58 -25.26 95.75
C ARG A 445 -1.84 -26.08 95.99
N SER A 446 -1.67 -27.32 96.45
CA SER A 446 -2.74 -27.98 97.20
C SER A 446 -2.78 -27.37 98.61
N THR A 447 -3.89 -26.76 98.99
CA THR A 447 -4.07 -26.33 100.39
C THR A 447 -4.60 -27.52 101.17
N PHE A 448 -3.70 -28.30 101.75
CA PHE A 448 -4.05 -29.22 102.84
C PHE A 448 -3.42 -28.69 104.13
N GLY A 449 -4.26 -28.38 105.12
CA GLY A 449 -3.81 -28.23 106.49
C GLY A 449 -3.61 -29.62 107.10
N GLY A 450 -2.39 -29.93 107.53
CA GLY A 450 -2.06 -31.18 108.21
C GLY A 450 -0.88 -31.92 107.59
N ASP A 451 0.30 -31.67 108.17
CA ASP A 451 1.53 -32.48 108.24
C ASP A 451 1.92 -33.40 107.06
N ASN A 452 2.86 -32.88 106.27
CA ASN A 452 4.09 -33.55 105.79
C ASN A 452 3.97 -34.78 104.88
N ALA A 453 3.34 -34.63 103.72
CA ALA A 453 3.70 -35.43 102.54
C ALA A 453 3.87 -34.51 101.32
N GLU A 454 5.07 -33.94 101.15
CA GLU A 454 5.46 -33.35 99.87
C GLU A 454 5.48 -34.47 98.82
N LEU A 455 4.48 -34.49 97.93
CA LEU A 455 4.51 -35.31 96.74
C LEU A 455 5.49 -34.68 95.74
N SER A 456 6.79 -34.91 95.95
CA SER A 456 7.84 -34.48 95.04
C SER A 456 7.83 -35.37 93.80
N ILE A 457 7.10 -34.94 92.76
CA ILE A 457 7.26 -35.48 91.41
C ILE A 457 8.58 -34.94 90.87
N GLY A 458 9.59 -35.82 90.81
CA GLY A 458 10.87 -35.53 90.19
C GLY A 458 10.68 -35.14 88.72
N SER A 459 11.14 -33.94 88.37
CA SER A 459 11.42 -33.44 87.01
C SER A 459 10.91 -34.30 85.84
N VAL A 460 9.75 -33.95 85.28
CA VAL A 460 9.38 -34.37 83.92
C VAL A 460 10.31 -33.66 82.93
N ARG A 461 11.33 -34.36 82.44
CA ARG A 461 12.22 -33.89 81.37
C ARG A 461 12.04 -34.76 80.13
N THR A 462 11.58 -34.15 79.05
CA THR A 462 11.39 -34.75 77.73
C THR A 462 12.74 -34.86 77.00
N TYR A 463 13.14 -36.06 76.57
CA TYR A 463 14.32 -36.25 75.72
C TYR A 463 13.96 -35.99 74.25
N ASN A 464 14.62 -35.00 73.63
CA ASN A 464 14.53 -34.70 72.20
C ASN A 464 15.38 -35.69 71.39
N TYR A 465 14.73 -36.47 70.52
CA TYR A 465 15.38 -37.17 69.40
C TYR A 465 14.63 -36.84 68.09
N GLY A 466 15.32 -36.20 67.13
CA GLY A 466 14.98 -36.08 65.69
C GLY A 466 13.81 -35.15 65.32
N SER A 467 14.01 -33.84 65.13
CA SER A 467 14.48 -33.09 63.92
C SER A 467 13.42 -32.59 62.90
N ALA A 468 12.12 -32.57 63.21
CA ALA A 468 11.17 -31.68 62.50
C ALA A 468 9.92 -31.34 63.33
N THR A 469 9.40 -30.11 63.16
CA THR A 469 8.39 -29.43 63.99
C THR A 469 6.94 -29.53 63.49
N GLU A 470 6.63 -30.12 62.33
CA GLU A 470 5.31 -29.96 61.63
C GLU A 470 4.77 -31.27 61.01
N THR A 471 3.44 -31.48 60.99
CA THR A 471 2.77 -32.58 60.25
C THR A 471 2.40 -32.13 58.83
N ARG A 472 2.82 -32.87 57.78
CA ARG A 472 2.56 -32.49 56.37
C ARG A 472 2.33 -33.68 55.40
N PRO A 473 1.56 -33.49 54.31
CA PRO A 473 1.37 -34.50 53.24
C PRO A 473 2.68 -34.80 52.47
N ARG A 474 2.78 -35.94 51.79
CA ARG A 474 3.83 -36.18 50.76
C ARG A 474 3.75 -35.17 49.64
N ASN A 475 4.85 -34.56 49.21
CA ASN A 475 4.77 -33.53 48.19
C ASN A 475 6.08 -33.27 47.41
N ILE A 476 5.99 -32.49 46.31
CA ILE A 476 7.11 -31.92 45.52
C ILE A 476 7.13 -30.39 45.61
N ALA A 477 8.32 -29.82 45.80
CA ALA A 477 8.52 -28.37 45.90
C ALA A 477 8.37 -27.63 44.56
N VAL A 478 7.49 -26.61 44.52
CA VAL A 478 7.21 -25.69 43.40
C VAL A 478 7.19 -24.22 43.87
N MET A 479 7.36 -23.28 42.96
CA MET A 479 7.22 -21.84 43.19
C MET A 479 5.82 -21.37 42.79
N TRP A 480 5.12 -20.67 43.69
CA TRP A 480 3.82 -20.08 43.41
C TRP A 480 3.96 -18.68 42.83
N CYS A 481 3.42 -18.44 41.63
CA CYS A 481 3.42 -17.11 41.02
C CYS A 481 2.02 -16.63 40.66
N ILE A 482 1.83 -15.32 40.71
CA ILE A 482 0.60 -14.61 40.32
C ILE A 482 0.79 -13.89 38.99
N LYS A 483 -0.20 -13.98 38.11
CA LYS A 483 -0.21 -13.25 36.84
C LYS A 483 -0.28 -11.75 37.14
N ALA A 484 0.76 -11.01 36.77
CA ALA A 484 0.93 -9.63 37.20
C ALA A 484 0.63 -8.58 36.11
N TRP A 485 0.85 -8.92 34.85
CA TRP A 485 0.46 -8.08 33.71
C TRP A 485 0.31 -8.94 32.46
N ASN A 486 -0.60 -8.59 31.55
CA ASN A 486 -0.55 -9.13 30.20
C ASN A 486 0.70 -8.54 29.53
N ALA A 487 1.52 -9.36 28.86
CA ALA A 487 2.86 -8.96 28.37
C ALA A 487 2.82 -7.63 27.58
N PRO A 488 3.89 -6.81 27.62
CA PRO A 488 3.81 -5.41 27.22
C PRO A 488 3.36 -5.24 25.77
N VAL A 489 2.31 -4.42 25.56
CA VAL A 489 2.11 -3.74 24.28
C VAL A 489 3.14 -2.60 24.27
N ASN A 490 4.24 -2.79 23.55
CA ASN A 490 5.38 -1.87 23.53
C ASN A 490 4.99 -0.41 23.29
N GLN A 491 5.50 0.51 24.12
CA GLN A 491 5.67 1.91 23.73
C GLN A 491 7.05 2.07 23.09
N GLY A 492 7.06 2.29 21.77
CA GLY A 492 8.17 2.88 21.03
C GLY A 492 9.12 1.90 20.34
N THR A 493 9.03 1.86 19.01
CA THR A 493 9.88 1.12 18.04
C THR A 493 9.58 -0.38 17.95
N ILE A 494 8.91 -0.77 16.86
CA ILE A 494 8.51 -2.16 16.60
C ILE A 494 9.70 -2.93 16.02
N ASP A 495 10.33 -3.78 16.83
CA ASP A 495 11.18 -4.85 16.35
C ASP A 495 10.29 -6.03 15.89
N VAL A 496 10.22 -6.27 14.58
CA VAL A 496 9.43 -7.33 13.95
C VAL A 496 9.93 -8.72 14.36
N ALA A 497 11.21 -8.88 14.71
CA ALA A 497 11.77 -10.12 15.23
C ALA A 497 11.36 -10.36 16.69
N ALA A 498 11.24 -9.30 17.49
CA ALA A 498 10.70 -9.38 18.85
C ALA A 498 9.19 -9.64 18.83
N LEU A 499 8.44 -9.04 17.89
CA LEU A 499 7.01 -9.32 17.70
C LEU A 499 6.77 -10.74 17.18
N ALA A 500 7.59 -11.27 16.28
CA ALA A 500 7.48 -12.66 15.85
C ALA A 500 7.80 -13.65 16.97
N LYS A 501 8.81 -13.35 17.81
CA LYS A 501 9.12 -14.12 19.03
C LYS A 501 8.02 -14.02 20.08
N GLU A 502 7.42 -12.84 20.24
CA GLU A 502 6.34 -12.62 21.20
C GLU A 502 5.00 -13.20 20.70
N VAL A 503 4.72 -13.17 19.40
CA VAL A 503 3.57 -13.86 18.78
C VAL A 503 3.75 -15.38 18.85
N GLU A 504 4.97 -15.91 18.69
CA GLU A 504 5.29 -17.32 18.98
C GLU A 504 5.10 -17.66 20.48
N ARG A 505 5.46 -16.74 21.38
CA ARG A 505 5.28 -16.90 22.85
C ARG A 505 3.84 -16.79 23.30
N LEU A 506 3.05 -15.91 22.68
CA LEU A 506 1.63 -15.66 22.95
C LEU A 506 0.72 -16.78 22.43
N LYS A 507 1.24 -17.72 21.64
CA LYS A 507 0.50 -18.92 21.17
C LYS A 507 0.17 -19.93 22.29
N SER A 508 0.53 -19.68 23.54
CA SER A 508 -0.12 -20.35 24.67
C SER A 508 -0.15 -19.51 25.96
N ALA A 509 -1.35 -19.33 26.52
CA ALA A 509 -1.58 -18.65 27.79
C ALA A 509 -0.93 -19.33 29.01
N VAL A 510 -0.47 -20.57 28.85
CA VAL A 510 0.29 -21.34 29.84
C VAL A 510 1.71 -21.49 29.29
N PRO A 511 2.75 -20.97 29.98
CA PRO A 511 4.12 -21.05 29.49
C PRO A 511 4.62 -22.49 29.54
N VAL A 512 5.50 -22.84 28.60
CA VAL A 512 6.22 -24.13 28.61
C VAL A 512 6.91 -24.30 29.96
N GLY A 513 6.70 -25.47 30.58
CA GLY A 513 7.18 -25.78 31.92
C GLY A 513 6.18 -25.63 33.07
N ALA A 514 5.03 -24.98 32.85
CA ALA A 514 4.00 -24.86 33.88
C ALA A 514 3.29 -26.22 34.14
N VAL A 515 2.98 -26.49 35.41
CA VAL A 515 2.33 -27.75 35.85
C VAL A 515 0.87 -27.49 36.21
N LEU A 516 -0.05 -28.26 35.62
CA LEU A 516 -1.49 -28.15 35.83
C LEU A 516 -2.11 -29.51 36.14
N ALA A 517 -3.18 -29.48 36.93
CA ALA A 517 -4.00 -30.65 37.23
C ALA A 517 -5.07 -30.86 36.15
N PHE A 518 -5.14 -32.07 35.60
CA PHE A 518 -6.14 -32.53 34.65
C PHE A 518 -7.06 -33.56 35.32
N PRO A 519 -8.37 -33.31 35.40
CA PRO A 519 -9.28 -34.16 36.17
C PRO A 519 -9.78 -35.41 35.42
N THR A 520 -9.53 -35.54 34.12
CA THR A 520 -10.23 -36.52 33.25
C THR A 520 -9.38 -37.65 32.68
N GLY A 521 -8.16 -37.85 33.17
CA GLY A 521 -7.30 -38.93 32.64
C GLY A 521 -6.74 -38.68 31.24
N ILE A 522 -7.07 -37.55 30.62
CA ILE A 522 -6.72 -37.19 29.24
C ILE A 522 -5.71 -36.04 29.27
N VAL A 523 -4.55 -36.24 28.65
CA VAL A 523 -3.54 -35.21 28.44
C VAL A 523 -3.96 -34.34 27.25
N ALA A 524 -4.16 -33.05 27.46
CA ALA A 524 -4.53 -32.15 26.38
C ALA A 524 -3.35 -31.90 25.41
N PRO A 525 -3.62 -31.61 24.13
CA PRO A 525 -2.58 -31.20 23.18
C PRO A 525 -1.75 -30.03 23.71
N GLY A 526 -0.42 -30.11 23.52
CA GLY A 526 0.51 -29.13 24.06
C GLY A 526 1.06 -29.46 25.45
N TYR A 527 0.59 -30.54 26.07
CA TYR A 527 1.00 -30.97 27.40
C TYR A 527 1.54 -32.41 27.39
N LEU A 528 2.36 -32.74 28.38
CA LEU A 528 2.83 -34.09 28.69
C LEU A 528 2.47 -34.43 30.13
N GLU A 529 2.15 -35.69 30.41
CA GLU A 529 2.00 -36.18 31.78
C GLU A 529 3.35 -36.18 32.49
N LEU A 530 3.35 -35.83 33.78
CA LEU A 530 4.52 -35.93 34.65
C LEU A 530 4.66 -37.36 35.21
N ASP A 531 5.13 -38.28 34.36
CA ASP A 531 5.21 -39.72 34.60
C ASP A 531 6.65 -40.28 34.72
N GLY A 532 7.66 -39.41 34.76
CA GLY A 532 9.07 -39.83 34.81
C GLY A 532 9.69 -40.27 33.49
N SER A 533 8.95 -40.18 32.37
CA SER A 533 9.41 -40.63 31.05
C SER A 533 10.59 -39.84 30.50
N VAL A 534 11.34 -40.48 29.61
CA VAL A 534 12.45 -39.86 28.86
C VAL A 534 11.90 -39.33 27.54
N GLN A 535 12.16 -38.05 27.27
CA GLN A 535 11.66 -37.32 26.11
C GLN A 535 12.82 -36.82 25.25
N SER A 536 12.59 -36.67 23.95
CA SER A 536 13.60 -36.18 23.01
C SER A 536 13.69 -34.66 23.02
N VAL A 537 14.92 -34.13 23.10
CA VAL A 537 15.20 -32.69 22.95
C VAL A 537 14.76 -32.20 21.58
N ALA A 538 14.84 -33.04 20.54
CA ALA A 538 14.39 -32.67 19.19
C ALA A 538 12.87 -32.53 19.08
N ALA A 539 12.11 -33.33 19.85
CA ALA A 539 10.65 -33.29 19.85
C ALA A 539 10.09 -32.15 20.71
N TYR A 540 10.77 -31.84 21.83
CA TYR A 540 10.33 -30.82 22.79
C TYR A 540 11.48 -29.88 23.18
N PRO A 541 12.02 -29.09 22.23
CA PRO A 541 13.22 -28.28 22.45
C PRO A 541 13.02 -27.21 23.53
N ASP A 542 11.84 -26.58 23.56
CA ASP A 542 11.53 -25.54 24.55
C ASP A 542 11.41 -26.12 25.97
N LEU A 543 10.78 -27.29 26.10
CA LEU A 543 10.66 -27.96 27.39
C LEU A 543 12.01 -28.50 27.88
N ALA A 544 12.83 -29.03 26.96
CA ALA A 544 14.19 -29.47 27.26
C ALA A 544 15.07 -28.31 27.75
N ALA A 545 14.98 -27.15 27.08
CA ALA A 545 15.70 -25.95 27.48
C ALA A 545 15.24 -25.45 28.86
N TYR A 546 13.94 -25.57 29.17
CA TYR A 546 13.38 -25.16 30.45
C TYR A 546 13.77 -26.09 31.61
N LEU A 547 13.62 -27.41 31.47
CA LEU A 547 13.93 -28.37 32.54
C LEU A 547 15.43 -28.63 32.70
N GLY A 548 16.21 -28.42 31.63
CA GLY A 548 17.63 -28.74 31.59
C GLY A 548 17.88 -30.20 31.95
N THR A 549 18.86 -30.44 32.82
CA THR A 549 19.25 -31.78 33.28
C THR A 549 18.77 -32.11 34.70
N LYS A 550 17.93 -31.26 35.30
CA LYS A 550 17.57 -31.32 36.74
C LYS A 550 16.98 -32.67 37.17
N PHE A 551 16.23 -33.33 36.29
CA PHE A 551 15.56 -34.60 36.57
C PHE A 551 16.27 -35.80 35.92
N ASN A 552 17.38 -35.58 35.22
CA ASN A 552 18.13 -36.64 34.57
C ASN A 552 18.84 -37.51 35.62
N LYS A 553 18.88 -38.81 35.36
CA LYS A 553 19.55 -39.84 36.17
C LYS A 553 20.86 -40.31 35.52
N GLY A 554 21.14 -39.88 34.28
CA GLY A 554 22.37 -40.20 33.53
C GLY A 554 22.20 -41.38 32.55
N ASP A 555 21.00 -41.94 32.45
CA ASP A 555 20.65 -43.10 31.61
C ASP A 555 19.76 -42.73 30.41
N GLU A 556 19.49 -41.44 30.18
CA GLU A 556 18.53 -40.97 29.18
C GLU A 556 18.99 -41.17 27.71
N GLY A 557 20.29 -41.31 27.48
CA GLY A 557 20.89 -41.29 26.14
C GLY A 557 21.08 -39.87 25.59
N ALA A 558 22.06 -39.68 24.70
CA ALA A 558 22.39 -38.37 24.15
C ALA A 558 21.22 -37.77 23.35
N GLY A 559 20.89 -36.50 23.60
CA GLY A 559 19.78 -35.80 22.93
C GLY A 559 18.40 -35.99 23.57
N ASN A 560 18.35 -36.54 24.78
CA ASN A 560 17.12 -36.73 25.56
C ASN A 560 17.20 -36.07 26.95
N PHE A 561 16.03 -35.84 27.56
CA PHE A 561 15.87 -35.33 28.93
C PHE A 561 14.73 -36.08 29.64
N ARG A 562 14.71 -36.07 30.97
CA ARG A 562 13.70 -36.78 31.77
C ARG A 562 12.66 -35.82 32.36
N LEU A 563 11.39 -36.23 32.35
CA LEU A 563 10.31 -35.54 33.06
C LEU A 563 10.33 -35.86 34.57
N PRO A 564 9.85 -34.96 35.44
CA PRO A 564 9.48 -35.31 36.81
C PRO A 564 8.43 -36.44 36.85
N ASP A 565 8.44 -37.26 37.91
CA ASP A 565 7.37 -38.22 38.19
C ASP A 565 6.55 -37.69 39.37
N SER A 566 5.25 -37.46 39.15
CA SER A 566 4.36 -36.86 40.14
C SER A 566 3.20 -37.77 40.53
N ARG A 567 3.19 -39.00 40.02
CA ARG A 567 2.09 -39.94 40.25
C ARG A 567 2.07 -40.36 41.71
N GLY A 568 0.94 -40.11 42.37
CA GLY A 568 0.77 -40.40 43.80
C GLY A 568 1.34 -39.34 44.76
N GLU A 569 1.88 -38.24 44.24
CA GLU A 569 2.48 -37.17 45.04
C GLU A 569 1.57 -35.93 45.13
N PHE A 570 1.71 -35.11 46.18
CA PHE A 570 1.15 -33.75 46.20
C PHE A 570 2.16 -32.71 45.71
N LEU A 571 1.74 -31.48 45.44
CA LEU A 571 2.66 -30.34 45.26
C LEU A 571 2.74 -29.51 46.55
N ARG A 572 3.90 -28.95 46.89
CA ARG A 572 4.13 -27.98 47.97
C ARG A 572 4.86 -26.75 47.44
N GLY A 573 4.80 -25.64 48.16
CA GLY A 573 5.78 -24.56 47.97
C GLY A 573 7.21 -24.98 48.33
N TRP A 574 8.21 -24.58 47.54
CA TRP A 574 9.62 -24.62 47.96
C TRP A 574 9.85 -23.60 49.08
N ASP A 575 10.68 -23.94 50.06
CA ASP A 575 10.98 -23.08 51.21
C ASP A 575 11.69 -21.78 50.81
N HIS A 576 12.55 -21.85 49.78
CA HIS A 576 13.28 -20.72 49.19
C HIS A 576 13.82 -19.70 50.22
N GLY A 577 14.37 -20.20 51.33
CA GLY A 577 15.01 -19.37 52.37
C GLY A 577 14.08 -18.89 53.50
N ARG A 578 12.82 -19.32 53.55
CA ARG A 578 11.88 -18.99 54.66
C ARG A 578 12.27 -19.67 55.98
N GLY A 579 13.01 -20.78 55.94
CA GLY A 579 13.52 -21.47 57.13
C GLY A 579 12.52 -22.41 57.81
N VAL A 580 11.40 -22.73 57.14
CA VAL A 580 10.41 -23.72 57.61
C VAL A 580 10.82 -25.12 57.16
N ASP A 581 11.41 -25.26 55.98
CA ASP A 581 11.91 -26.53 55.43
C ASP A 581 13.24 -26.35 54.68
N SER A 582 14.25 -25.84 55.38
CA SER A 582 15.54 -25.42 54.81
C SER A 582 16.40 -26.56 54.23
N ASN A 583 16.07 -27.82 54.53
CA ASN A 583 16.85 -28.99 54.14
C ASN A 583 16.40 -29.58 52.78
N ARG A 584 15.69 -28.80 51.96
CA ARG A 584 14.98 -29.29 50.78
C ARG A 584 15.17 -28.37 49.58
N ASP A 585 15.58 -28.99 48.48
CA ASP A 585 15.75 -28.32 47.18
C ASP A 585 14.52 -28.47 46.30
N LEU A 586 14.40 -27.59 45.31
CA LEU A 586 13.39 -27.69 44.27
C LEU A 586 13.49 -29.03 43.51
N GLY A 587 12.34 -29.67 43.28
CA GLY A 587 12.24 -30.98 42.62
C GLY A 587 12.57 -32.19 43.50
N SER A 588 12.88 -31.98 44.79
CA SER A 588 13.14 -33.09 45.72
C SER A 588 11.85 -33.81 46.17
N TYR A 589 11.93 -35.11 46.45
CA TYR A 589 10.81 -35.97 46.89
C TYR A 589 10.77 -36.18 48.39
N GLN A 590 9.60 -36.04 49.00
CA GLN A 590 9.43 -36.22 50.43
C GLN A 590 8.49 -37.39 50.72
N ILE A 591 8.89 -38.27 51.64
CA ILE A 591 8.01 -39.30 52.20
C ILE A 591 7.02 -38.68 53.20
N ASP A 592 5.90 -39.36 53.45
CA ASP A 592 4.92 -38.92 54.44
C ASP A 592 5.56 -39.03 55.82
N THR A 593 5.33 -38.02 56.63
CA THR A 593 5.85 -37.97 57.99
C THR A 593 4.73 -37.48 58.90
N LEU A 594 4.38 -38.30 59.89
CA LEU A 594 3.55 -37.88 61.01
C LEU A 594 4.46 -37.22 62.06
N GLN A 595 3.99 -36.16 62.71
CA GLN A 595 4.66 -35.66 63.92
C GLN A 595 4.79 -36.79 64.96
N ASN A 596 5.84 -36.71 65.75
CA ASN A 596 6.08 -37.67 66.83
C ASN A 596 4.90 -37.67 67.82
N VAL A 597 4.36 -38.85 68.12
CA VAL A 597 3.29 -39.05 69.11
C VAL A 597 3.91 -39.78 70.30
N THR A 598 4.17 -39.07 71.39
CA THR A 598 4.83 -39.64 72.59
C THR A 598 3.89 -39.70 73.80
N GLY A 599 4.12 -40.69 74.66
CA GLY A 599 3.45 -40.88 75.95
C GLY A 599 4.22 -41.91 76.79
N VAL A 600 4.15 -41.83 78.12
CA VAL A 600 4.85 -42.73 79.05
C VAL A 600 3.86 -43.28 80.07
N PHE A 601 3.94 -44.59 80.33
CA PHE A 601 3.34 -45.23 81.49
C PHE A 601 4.47 -45.59 82.46
N ASP A 602 4.34 -45.26 83.74
CA ASP A 602 5.36 -45.53 84.77
C ASP A 602 4.78 -46.34 85.94
N GLY A 603 5.57 -47.23 86.55
CA GLY A 603 5.21 -48.04 87.72
C GLY A 603 4.61 -49.45 87.48
N TYR A 604 4.18 -50.10 88.58
CA TYR A 604 3.44 -51.37 88.57
C TYR A 604 1.99 -51.09 88.16
N LEU A 605 1.69 -51.29 86.88
CA LEU A 605 0.43 -50.87 86.26
C LEU A 605 -0.67 -51.94 86.37
N ASP A 606 -1.57 -51.78 87.34
CA ASP A 606 -2.79 -52.58 87.47
C ASP A 606 -3.92 -51.98 86.60
N ILE A 607 -3.85 -52.27 85.29
CA ILE A 607 -4.70 -51.63 84.28
C ILE A 607 -6.03 -52.36 84.17
N THR A 608 -7.09 -51.80 84.76
CA THR A 608 -8.42 -52.44 84.84
C THR A 608 -9.29 -52.25 83.59
N SER A 609 -9.01 -51.24 82.75
CA SER A 609 -9.69 -51.03 81.46
C SER A 609 -8.84 -50.19 80.50
N ALA A 610 -8.99 -50.40 79.18
CA ALA A 610 -8.39 -49.57 78.13
C ALA A 610 -9.44 -49.29 77.04
N SER A 611 -9.43 -48.10 76.44
CA SER A 611 -10.38 -47.68 75.40
C SER A 611 -9.76 -46.68 74.42
N GLY A 612 -10.46 -46.41 73.32
CA GLY A 612 -9.95 -45.56 72.25
C GLY A 612 -8.75 -46.20 71.53
N ALA A 613 -7.70 -45.43 71.26
CA ALA A 613 -6.47 -45.91 70.62
C ALA A 613 -5.66 -46.89 71.49
N PHE A 614 -6.10 -47.21 72.71
CA PHE A 614 -5.39 -48.13 73.58
C PHE A 614 -6.24 -49.39 73.82
N GLU A 615 -5.59 -50.55 73.77
CA GLU A 615 -6.19 -51.85 74.04
C GLU A 615 -5.40 -52.60 75.10
N ARG A 616 -6.12 -53.30 75.99
CA ARG A 616 -5.52 -54.17 76.99
C ARG A 616 -5.44 -55.59 76.44
N SER A 617 -4.27 -56.21 76.54
CA SER A 617 -4.07 -57.64 76.30
C SER A 617 -3.42 -58.30 77.52
N ASN A 618 -3.73 -59.58 77.75
CA ASN A 618 -3.08 -60.36 78.81
C ASN A 618 -1.79 -60.97 78.23
N LEU A 619 -0.63 -60.74 78.87
CA LEU A 619 0.58 -61.47 78.49
C LEU A 619 0.49 -62.91 79.02
N ASN A 620 0.43 -63.88 78.11
CA ASN A 620 0.60 -65.29 78.46
C ASN A 620 2.10 -65.62 78.53
N THR A 621 2.65 -65.66 79.74
CA THR A 621 3.84 -66.47 80.03
C THR A 621 3.47 -67.58 81.01
N ALA A 622 3.99 -68.76 80.69
CA ALA A 622 3.75 -70.09 81.24
C ALA A 622 3.59 -70.19 82.77
N PRO A 623 2.89 -71.22 83.27
CA PRO A 623 2.48 -71.33 84.66
C PRO A 623 3.68 -71.63 85.54
N ASN A 624 3.97 -70.77 86.52
CA ASN A 624 4.63 -71.22 87.73
C ASN A 624 4.03 -70.52 88.98
N PRO A 625 3.63 -71.26 90.02
CA PRO A 625 2.67 -70.77 91.00
C PRO A 625 3.37 -70.40 92.31
N VAL A 626 3.49 -69.11 92.65
CA VAL A 626 3.50 -68.67 94.07
C VAL A 626 2.99 -67.22 94.18
N SER A 627 1.81 -67.05 94.79
CA SER A 627 1.26 -65.87 95.48
C SER A 627 1.77 -64.44 95.17
N GLN A 628 1.51 -63.93 93.96
CA GLN A 628 1.42 -62.48 93.71
C GLN A 628 0.23 -62.20 92.76
N LYS A 629 -0.52 -61.11 93.00
CA LYS A 629 -1.66 -60.63 92.18
C LYS A 629 -1.20 -60.07 90.82
N ASN A 630 -0.28 -60.75 90.14
CA ASN A 630 0.41 -60.22 88.97
C ASN A 630 -0.11 -60.87 87.70
N ALA A 631 -1.25 -60.39 87.20
CA ALA A 631 -1.56 -60.57 85.79
C ALA A 631 -0.83 -59.45 85.03
N TYR A 632 0.23 -59.80 84.31
CA TYR A 632 0.93 -58.83 83.46
C TYR A 632 0.00 -58.41 82.32
N HIS A 633 -0.40 -57.15 82.33
CA HIS A 633 -1.25 -56.55 81.30
C HIS A 633 -0.39 -55.71 80.36
N ALA A 634 -0.44 -56.02 79.07
CA ALA A 634 0.11 -55.15 78.04
C ALA A 634 -0.97 -54.14 77.66
N VAL A 635 -0.61 -52.86 77.62
CA VAL A 635 -1.40 -51.85 76.91
C VAL A 635 -0.72 -51.57 75.58
N THR A 636 -1.46 -51.85 74.52
CA THR A 636 -1.04 -51.62 73.15
C THR A 636 -1.66 -50.31 72.68
N PHE A 637 -0.85 -49.41 72.14
CA PHE A 637 -1.35 -48.28 71.36
C PHE A 637 -1.59 -48.72 69.91
N ASP A 638 -2.83 -48.57 69.47
CA ASP A 638 -3.28 -48.74 68.10
C ASP A 638 -4.24 -47.59 67.73
N ALA A 639 -3.70 -46.62 66.99
CA ALA A 639 -4.46 -45.48 66.48
C ALA A 639 -5.63 -45.89 65.54
N SER A 640 -5.61 -47.08 64.94
CA SER A 640 -6.67 -47.56 64.03
C SER A 640 -8.02 -47.74 64.70
N ARG A 641 -8.04 -47.81 66.03
CA ARG A 641 -9.25 -47.97 66.84
C ARG A 641 -10.12 -46.71 66.89
N VAL A 642 -9.55 -45.53 66.57
CA VAL A 642 -10.26 -44.24 66.63
C VAL A 642 -9.97 -43.31 65.46
N ALA A 643 -8.87 -43.52 64.74
CA ALA A 643 -8.52 -42.78 63.54
C ALA A 643 -8.71 -43.66 62.29
N ARG A 644 -9.01 -43.02 61.15
CA ARG A 644 -8.94 -43.71 59.86
C ARG A 644 -7.48 -44.00 59.56
N THR A 645 -7.10 -45.27 59.48
CA THR A 645 -5.74 -45.69 59.16
C THR A 645 -5.64 -46.19 57.72
N SER A 646 -4.42 -46.10 57.20
CA SER A 646 -3.99 -46.59 55.88
C SER A 646 -2.50 -46.91 56.00
N ALA A 647 -1.92 -47.58 55.01
CA ALA A 647 -0.48 -47.80 54.93
C ALA A 647 0.35 -46.52 54.70
N GLU A 648 -0.30 -45.37 54.51
CA GLU A 648 0.29 -44.07 54.19
C GLU A 648 -0.50 -42.95 54.89
N THR A 649 0.19 -41.93 55.41
CA THR A 649 -0.41 -40.73 56.00
C THR A 649 -0.67 -39.67 54.92
N ARG A 650 -1.96 -39.35 54.69
CA ARG A 650 -2.35 -38.34 53.70
C ARG A 650 -3.59 -37.54 54.12
N PRO A 651 -3.70 -36.26 53.73
CA PRO A 651 -4.94 -35.52 53.86
C PRO A 651 -5.98 -36.07 52.86
N ARG A 652 -7.24 -35.68 53.06
CA ARG A 652 -8.28 -35.93 52.07
C ARG A 652 -7.90 -35.26 50.75
N ASN A 653 -7.90 -36.02 49.66
CA ASN A 653 -7.47 -35.56 48.35
C ASN A 653 -8.30 -36.17 47.21
N ILE A 654 -8.17 -35.59 46.02
CA ILE A 654 -8.72 -36.10 44.76
C ILE A 654 -7.54 -36.43 43.85
N ALA A 655 -7.59 -37.58 43.18
CA ALA A 655 -6.58 -37.97 42.20
C ALA A 655 -6.81 -37.19 40.89
N VAL A 656 -5.76 -36.59 40.37
CA VAL A 656 -5.70 -35.86 39.10
C VAL A 656 -4.45 -36.29 38.34
N ILE A 657 -4.43 -36.08 37.02
CA ILE A 657 -3.18 -36.18 36.25
C ILE A 657 -2.46 -34.84 36.32
N TRP A 658 -1.20 -34.85 36.75
CA TRP A 658 -0.35 -33.68 36.63
C TRP A 658 0.27 -33.65 35.25
N CYS A 659 0.03 -32.58 34.51
CA CYS A 659 0.61 -32.38 33.20
C CYS A 659 1.49 -31.13 33.18
N ILE A 660 2.60 -31.21 32.48
CA ILE A 660 3.49 -30.10 32.19
C ILE A 660 3.24 -29.57 30.79
N LYS A 661 3.21 -28.24 30.64
CA LYS A 661 3.15 -27.62 29.32
C LYS A 661 4.44 -27.90 28.57
N ALA A 662 4.35 -28.60 27.45
CA ALA A 662 5.52 -29.09 26.74
C ALA A 662 5.81 -28.33 25.44
N TRP A 663 4.77 -27.87 24.75
CA TRP A 663 4.90 -27.01 23.57
C TRP A 663 3.64 -26.18 23.37
N ASN A 664 3.76 -25.05 22.68
CA ASN A 664 2.60 -24.29 22.23
C ASN A 664 1.94 -25.08 21.10
N ALA A 665 0.69 -25.54 21.30
CA ALA A 665 -0.04 -26.22 20.25
C ALA A 665 -0.08 -25.30 19.02
N SER A 666 0.26 -25.83 17.85
CA SER A 666 0.21 -25.10 16.59
C SER A 666 -1.22 -24.63 16.34
N VAL A 667 -1.52 -23.38 16.67
CA VAL A 667 -2.80 -22.75 16.31
C VAL A 667 -2.77 -22.55 14.81
N ASN A 668 -3.33 -23.51 14.07
CA ASN A 668 -3.39 -23.55 12.61
C ASN A 668 -2.08 -23.20 11.90
N GLN A 669 -1.16 -24.17 11.83
CA GLN A 669 -0.39 -24.29 10.59
C GLN A 669 -1.34 -24.85 9.54
N GLY A 670 -2.17 -24.00 8.93
CA GLY A 670 -2.37 -24.19 7.51
C GLY A 670 -0.97 -24.11 6.93
N ASN A 671 -0.45 -25.24 6.44
CA ASN A 671 0.92 -25.39 5.96
C ASN A 671 1.39 -24.11 5.26
N ILE A 672 2.19 -23.28 5.95
CA ILE A 672 3.10 -22.41 5.24
C ILE A 672 4.15 -23.40 4.75
N ASP A 673 3.95 -23.84 3.53
CA ASP A 673 4.92 -24.65 2.81
C ASP A 673 6.18 -23.81 2.65
N ILE A 674 7.06 -23.90 3.66
CA ILE A 674 8.40 -23.29 3.63
C ILE A 674 9.17 -23.82 2.43
N ALA A 675 8.85 -25.02 1.90
CA ALA A 675 9.42 -25.52 0.66
C ALA A 675 8.92 -24.69 -0.55
N ALA A 676 7.65 -24.30 -0.62
CA ALA A 676 7.14 -23.41 -1.67
C ALA A 676 7.73 -21.99 -1.59
N LEU A 677 7.88 -21.43 -0.38
CA LEU A 677 8.53 -20.13 -0.20
C LEU A 677 10.05 -20.19 -0.45
N ALA A 678 10.70 -21.31 -0.12
CA ALA A 678 12.11 -21.55 -0.42
C ALA A 678 12.35 -21.68 -1.92
N VAL A 679 11.41 -22.21 -2.71
CA VAL A 679 11.48 -22.23 -4.18
C VAL A 679 11.43 -20.79 -4.74
N MET A 680 10.59 -19.92 -4.17
CA MET A 680 10.52 -18.51 -4.59
C MET A 680 11.72 -17.66 -4.13
N ALA A 681 12.42 -18.06 -3.07
CA ALA A 681 13.59 -17.34 -2.53
C ALA A 681 14.94 -17.83 -3.10
N GLN A 682 14.96 -18.87 -3.95
CA GLN A 682 16.17 -19.35 -4.60
C GLN A 682 16.67 -18.40 -5.68
N GLN A 683 17.99 -18.37 -5.89
CA GLN A 683 18.61 -17.64 -6.99
C GLN A 683 18.08 -18.21 -8.32
N ALA A 684 17.52 -17.35 -9.17
CA ALA A 684 17.07 -17.78 -10.49
C ALA A 684 18.26 -18.29 -11.32
N THR A 685 18.04 -19.39 -12.04
CA THR A 685 18.99 -19.96 -13.01
C THR A 685 18.27 -20.19 -14.34
N GLU A 686 18.97 -20.65 -15.37
CA GLU A 686 18.36 -20.99 -16.67
C GLU A 686 17.33 -22.13 -16.58
N LEU A 687 17.41 -22.97 -15.54
CA LEU A 687 16.53 -24.13 -15.33
C LEU A 687 15.50 -23.90 -14.22
N ASN A 688 15.77 -23.01 -13.26
CA ASN A 688 14.95 -22.83 -12.06
C ASN A 688 14.35 -21.42 -12.01
N GLN A 689 13.03 -21.35 -11.81
CA GLN A 689 12.35 -20.09 -11.48
C GLN A 689 12.75 -19.63 -10.07
N GLY A 690 13.11 -18.35 -9.91
CA GLY A 690 13.58 -17.80 -8.63
C GLY A 690 13.77 -16.28 -8.70
N THR A 691 14.48 -15.70 -7.73
CA THR A 691 14.82 -14.27 -7.69
C THR A 691 16.25 -14.05 -8.20
N ALA A 692 16.46 -13.02 -9.04
CA ALA A 692 17.79 -12.64 -9.51
C ALA A 692 18.09 -11.17 -9.19
N LYS A 693 19.31 -10.90 -8.74
CA LYS A 693 19.77 -9.53 -8.51
C LYS A 693 20.09 -8.85 -9.85
N VAL A 694 19.84 -7.54 -9.94
CA VAL A 694 20.22 -6.74 -11.11
C VAL A 694 21.70 -6.40 -11.04
N ALA A 695 22.45 -6.63 -12.12
CA ALA A 695 23.87 -6.32 -12.22
C ALA A 695 24.13 -4.82 -12.07
N THR A 696 25.17 -4.41 -11.35
CA THR A 696 25.68 -3.04 -11.40
C THR A 696 26.32 -2.76 -12.76
N GLN A 697 26.57 -1.48 -13.09
CA GLN A 697 27.24 -1.12 -14.34
C GLN A 697 28.64 -1.75 -14.41
N THR A 698 29.41 -1.67 -13.31
CA THR A 698 30.75 -2.28 -13.21
C THR A 698 30.74 -3.78 -13.44
N GLN A 699 29.75 -4.50 -12.90
CA GLN A 699 29.59 -5.95 -13.14
C GLN A 699 29.22 -6.24 -14.60
N THR A 700 28.35 -5.41 -15.19
CA THR A 700 27.94 -5.54 -16.59
C THR A 700 29.14 -5.33 -17.53
N ASP A 701 30.01 -4.36 -17.24
CA ASP A 701 31.19 -4.04 -18.06
C ASP A 701 32.31 -5.09 -17.93
N ALA A 702 32.45 -5.71 -16.75
CA ALA A 702 33.40 -6.78 -16.50
C ALA A 702 33.02 -8.10 -17.18
N GLY A 703 31.72 -8.40 -17.28
CA GLY A 703 31.20 -9.54 -18.04
C GLY A 703 31.56 -10.92 -17.47
N THR A 704 31.77 -11.03 -16.16
CA THR A 704 32.19 -12.27 -15.47
C THR A 704 31.19 -12.80 -14.42
N ASP A 705 30.03 -12.16 -14.28
CA ASP A 705 29.06 -12.45 -13.22
C ASP A 705 27.79 -13.16 -13.76
N ASP A 706 27.66 -14.45 -13.45
CA ASP A 706 26.51 -15.28 -13.83
C ASP A 706 25.35 -15.23 -12.81
N LYS A 707 25.52 -14.51 -11.69
CA LYS A 707 24.51 -14.46 -10.61
C LYS A 707 23.59 -13.25 -10.73
N THR A 708 23.84 -12.35 -11.67
CA THR A 708 23.07 -11.11 -11.82
C THR A 708 22.55 -10.89 -13.23
N VAL A 709 21.39 -10.23 -13.35
CA VAL A 709 20.74 -9.97 -14.64
C VAL A 709 21.01 -8.54 -15.12
N VAL A 710 21.30 -8.39 -16.40
CA VAL A 710 21.53 -7.09 -17.03
C VAL A 710 20.20 -6.51 -17.52
N THR A 711 19.92 -5.26 -17.15
CA THR A 711 18.69 -4.57 -17.60
C THR A 711 18.79 -4.10 -19.05
N PRO A 712 17.67 -4.01 -19.79
CA PRO A 712 17.66 -3.47 -21.17
C PRO A 712 18.32 -2.10 -21.31
N LYS A 713 18.21 -1.22 -20.29
CA LYS A 713 18.88 0.09 -20.28
C LYS A 713 20.41 -0.01 -20.32
N LYS A 714 20.99 -1.00 -19.62
CA LYS A 714 22.44 -1.26 -19.60
C LYS A 714 22.90 -1.93 -20.90
N MET A 715 22.05 -2.74 -21.53
CA MET A 715 22.31 -3.25 -22.89
C MET A 715 22.29 -2.13 -23.94
N ARG A 716 21.44 -1.10 -23.78
CA ARG A 716 21.39 0.07 -24.68
C ARG A 716 22.65 0.93 -24.64
N TRP A 717 23.42 0.89 -23.55
CA TRP A 717 24.74 1.55 -23.44
C TRP A 717 25.88 0.74 -24.08
N GLY A 718 25.58 -0.39 -24.73
CA GLY A 718 26.59 -1.24 -25.36
C GLY A 718 27.41 -0.54 -26.44
N PHE A 719 26.83 0.37 -27.24
CA PHE A 719 27.55 1.04 -28.33
C PHE A 719 27.78 2.53 -28.02
N SER A 720 29.02 2.99 -28.09
CA SER A 720 29.34 4.42 -28.08
C SER A 720 29.51 4.91 -29.52
N ILE A 721 28.71 5.88 -29.93
CA ILE A 721 28.64 6.36 -31.30
C ILE A 721 28.83 7.88 -31.30
N GLY A 722 29.81 8.37 -32.04
CA GLY A 722 30.00 9.78 -32.35
C GLY A 722 29.79 10.00 -33.85
N ILE A 723 28.81 10.81 -34.22
CA ILE A 723 28.58 11.22 -35.61
C ILE A 723 28.45 12.74 -35.63
N SER A 724 29.32 13.42 -36.37
CA SER A 724 29.32 14.87 -36.56
C SER A 724 29.23 15.23 -38.03
N GLU A 725 28.57 16.35 -38.33
CA GLU A 725 28.50 16.92 -39.68
C GLU A 725 29.89 17.27 -40.24
N ASN A 726 30.80 17.68 -39.35
CA ASN A 726 32.22 17.72 -39.66
C ASN A 726 32.74 16.29 -39.69
N LEU A 727 33.03 15.77 -40.88
CA LEU A 727 33.52 14.43 -41.15
C LEU A 727 34.87 14.10 -40.47
N GLY A 728 35.39 14.87 -39.51
CA GLY A 728 36.68 14.63 -38.85
C GLY A 728 36.61 13.83 -37.54
N SER A 729 35.41 13.51 -37.02
CA SER A 729 35.24 13.00 -35.65
C SER A 729 34.30 11.80 -35.48
N ASN A 730 34.12 10.97 -36.52
CA ASN A 730 33.14 9.90 -36.50
C ASN A 730 33.69 8.56 -35.99
N TYR A 731 32.93 7.88 -35.14
CA TYR A 731 33.29 6.56 -34.62
C TYR A 731 32.09 5.74 -34.12
N VAL A 732 32.31 4.42 -34.05
CA VAL A 732 31.50 3.44 -33.32
C VAL A 732 32.45 2.58 -32.48
N VAL A 733 32.20 2.51 -31.17
CA VAL A 733 32.91 1.63 -30.22
C VAL A 733 31.93 0.56 -29.74
N PHE A 734 32.29 -0.70 -29.97
CA PHE A 734 31.58 -1.87 -29.49
C PHE A 734 32.01 -2.16 -28.04
N PRO A 735 31.13 -2.74 -27.21
CA PRO A 735 31.48 -3.04 -25.84
C PRO A 735 32.47 -4.21 -25.77
N THR A 736 33.22 -4.28 -24.68
CA THR A 736 34.29 -5.28 -24.46
C THR A 736 33.79 -6.72 -24.54
N TRP A 737 32.56 -6.99 -24.10
CA TRP A 737 31.90 -8.29 -24.18
C TRP A 737 31.44 -8.69 -25.60
N LEU A 738 31.39 -7.76 -26.57
CA LEU A 738 31.26 -8.03 -28.01
C LEU A 738 32.61 -7.99 -28.74
N GLY A 739 33.71 -8.18 -28.01
CA GLY A 739 35.03 -8.16 -28.59
C GLY A 739 35.60 -6.76 -28.83
N GLY A 740 34.98 -5.70 -28.28
CA GLY A 740 35.58 -4.36 -28.14
C GLY A 740 35.97 -3.63 -29.44
N LEU A 741 35.45 -4.06 -30.58
CA LEU A 741 35.77 -3.50 -31.90
C LEU A 741 35.52 -1.99 -31.95
N ILE A 742 36.46 -1.25 -32.50
CA ILE A 742 36.34 0.19 -32.73
C ILE A 742 36.44 0.43 -34.24
N ILE A 743 35.50 1.21 -34.77
CA ILE A 743 35.46 1.65 -36.16
C ILE A 743 35.44 3.17 -36.16
N GLN A 744 36.39 3.80 -36.83
CA GLN A 744 36.50 5.26 -36.88
C GLN A 744 36.67 5.68 -38.33
N TRP A 745 36.03 6.77 -38.74
CA TRP A 745 36.16 7.27 -40.09
C TRP A 745 36.16 8.78 -40.12
N GLY A 746 36.75 9.32 -41.17
CA GLY A 746 36.66 10.73 -41.40
C GLY A 746 37.41 11.24 -42.60
N MET A 747 37.57 12.56 -42.68
CA MET A 747 38.24 13.27 -43.77
C MET A 747 39.39 14.10 -43.23
N THR A 748 40.54 14.08 -43.93
CA THR A 748 41.69 14.92 -43.60
C THR A 748 41.48 16.37 -44.03
N ASN A 749 42.30 17.27 -43.49
CA ASN A 749 42.55 18.55 -44.14
C ASN A 749 43.23 18.36 -45.50
N ALA A 750 43.23 19.41 -46.33
CA ALA A 750 43.90 19.35 -47.63
C ALA A 750 45.42 19.16 -47.43
N ILE A 751 45.94 18.05 -47.95
CA ILE A 751 47.35 17.68 -47.83
C ILE A 751 48.05 18.12 -49.12
N ALA A 752 49.07 18.97 -49.02
CA ALA A 752 49.86 19.40 -50.17
C ALA A 752 50.54 18.20 -50.88
N SER A 753 50.82 18.33 -52.19
CA SER A 753 51.52 17.28 -52.95
C SER A 753 52.85 16.92 -52.29
N GLY A 754 53.10 15.63 -52.10
CA GLY A 754 54.31 15.11 -51.48
C GLY A 754 54.40 15.27 -49.96
N ALA A 755 53.46 15.96 -49.31
CA ALA A 755 53.46 16.23 -47.87
C ALA A 755 52.79 15.10 -47.05
N ASN A 756 53.20 14.98 -45.79
CA ASN A 756 52.57 14.08 -44.81
C ASN A 756 51.62 14.89 -43.92
N TYR A 757 50.49 14.31 -43.56
CA TYR A 757 49.54 14.86 -42.60
C TYR A 757 49.26 13.84 -41.50
N LEU A 758 49.29 14.28 -40.24
CA LEU A 758 48.97 13.46 -39.08
C LEU A 758 47.49 13.61 -38.73
N GLN A 759 46.72 12.57 -38.98
CA GLN A 759 45.31 12.52 -38.62
C GLN A 759 45.15 11.82 -37.26
N ALA A 760 44.62 12.54 -36.28
CA ALA A 760 44.26 11.97 -34.99
C ALA A 760 42.97 11.16 -35.11
N PHE A 761 42.93 10.02 -34.42
CA PHE A 761 41.70 9.26 -34.24
C PHE A 761 40.84 9.93 -33.16
N PRO A 762 39.52 10.01 -33.37
CA PRO A 762 38.58 10.54 -32.37
C PRO A 762 38.71 9.87 -30.99
N VAL A 763 39.01 8.56 -30.97
CA VAL A 763 39.29 7.77 -29.78
C VAL A 763 40.55 6.94 -30.02
N ALA A 764 41.43 6.80 -29.03
CA ALA A 764 42.59 5.93 -29.17
C ALA A 764 42.18 4.44 -29.11
N PHE A 765 42.77 3.60 -29.94
CA PHE A 765 42.59 2.14 -29.92
C PHE A 765 43.37 1.51 -28.75
N PRO A 766 42.70 0.93 -27.73
CA PRO A 766 43.40 0.51 -26.51
C PRO A 766 44.31 -0.72 -26.69
N LEU A 767 44.00 -1.67 -27.56
CA LEU A 767 44.71 -2.95 -27.65
C LEU A 767 45.73 -3.03 -28.79
N PHE A 768 45.34 -2.87 -30.05
CA PHE A 768 46.21 -3.06 -31.21
C PHE A 768 46.14 -1.91 -32.23
N VAL A 769 47.16 -1.84 -33.08
CA VAL A 769 47.29 -0.79 -34.09
C VAL A 769 46.26 -1.02 -35.21
N PRO A 770 45.40 -0.03 -35.54
CA PRO A 770 44.27 -0.24 -36.44
C PRO A 770 44.72 -0.58 -37.86
N ALA A 771 43.86 -1.28 -38.60
CA ALA A 771 43.92 -1.33 -40.05
C ALA A 771 43.30 -0.05 -40.61
N VAL A 772 44.07 0.72 -41.39
CA VAL A 772 43.61 2.00 -41.94
C VAL A 772 43.54 1.92 -43.47
N PHE A 773 42.38 2.27 -44.01
CA PHE A 773 42.12 2.39 -45.43
C PHE A 773 41.93 3.86 -45.77
N THR A 774 42.51 4.33 -46.87
CA THR A 774 42.38 5.70 -47.34
C THR A 774 41.84 5.74 -48.77
N THR A 775 40.95 6.69 -49.05
CA THR A 775 40.37 6.90 -50.38
C THR A 775 40.21 8.38 -50.68
N TYR A 776 40.01 8.72 -51.95
CA TYR A 776 39.81 10.08 -52.43
C TYR A 776 38.45 10.17 -53.16
N PRO A 777 37.61 11.19 -52.89
CA PRO A 777 36.37 11.38 -53.63
C PRO A 777 36.68 11.92 -55.03
N ASN A 778 36.50 11.09 -56.07
CA ASN A 778 36.53 11.59 -57.43
C ASN A 778 35.16 12.17 -57.79
N ALA A 779 35.05 13.51 -57.88
CA ALA A 779 33.82 14.19 -58.30
C ALA A 779 33.70 14.35 -59.83
N ALA A 780 34.68 13.88 -60.61
CA ALA A 780 34.71 14.06 -62.05
C ALA A 780 34.44 12.75 -62.81
N VAL A 781 33.57 12.85 -63.82
CA VAL A 781 33.42 11.85 -64.90
C VAL A 781 34.79 11.68 -65.57
N ASP A 782 35.39 10.50 -65.43
CA ASP A 782 36.60 10.00 -66.10
C ASP A 782 37.56 11.07 -66.67
N ALA A 783 38.43 11.62 -65.82
CA ALA A 783 39.55 12.43 -66.29
C ALA A 783 40.56 11.52 -67.04
N PRO A 784 40.90 11.81 -68.32
CA PRO A 784 41.84 11.00 -69.07
C PRO A 784 43.26 11.21 -68.51
N THR A 785 43.93 10.13 -68.14
CA THR A 785 45.39 10.01 -67.98
C THR A 785 46.06 11.02 -67.01
N GLY A 786 46.36 10.56 -65.79
CA GLY A 786 47.37 11.18 -64.89
C GLY A 786 46.87 11.73 -63.55
N SER A 787 45.58 11.67 -63.25
CA SER A 787 45.02 12.17 -61.97
C SER A 787 44.97 11.09 -60.88
N THR A 788 46.10 10.46 -60.55
CA THR A 788 46.19 9.49 -59.45
C THR A 788 46.36 10.22 -58.11
N TYR A 789 45.26 10.61 -57.49
CA TYR A 789 45.25 11.04 -56.09
C TYR A 789 45.25 9.81 -55.19
N ILE A 790 46.44 9.38 -54.76
CA ILE A 790 46.60 8.25 -53.84
C ILE A 790 46.97 8.80 -52.47
N GLY A 791 46.17 8.47 -51.47
CA GLY A 791 46.54 8.61 -50.06
C GLY A 791 47.35 7.40 -49.66
N GLN A 792 48.62 7.59 -49.28
CA GLN A 792 49.47 6.51 -48.78
C GLN A 792 49.55 6.57 -47.25
N VAL A 793 49.17 5.50 -46.57
CA VAL A 793 49.43 5.34 -45.12
C VAL A 793 50.93 5.14 -44.91
N ARG A 794 51.59 6.15 -44.32
CA ARG A 794 53.05 6.16 -44.06
C ARG A 794 53.42 5.56 -42.72
N ALA A 795 52.57 5.78 -41.73
CA ALA A 795 52.76 5.31 -40.36
C ALA A 795 51.40 5.29 -39.64
N GLN A 796 51.28 4.45 -38.63
CA GLN A 796 50.07 4.37 -37.81
C GLN A 796 50.42 3.98 -36.37
N SER A 797 49.61 4.47 -35.45
CA SER A 797 49.72 4.24 -34.01
C SER A 797 48.31 4.05 -33.43
N LYS A 798 48.21 3.75 -32.14
CA LYS A 798 46.92 3.65 -31.44
C LYS A 798 46.10 4.94 -31.44
N ALA A 799 46.75 6.10 -31.57
CA ALA A 799 46.10 7.40 -31.49
C ALA A 799 46.01 8.14 -32.83
N ASN A 800 46.85 7.81 -33.81
CA ASN A 800 46.98 8.60 -35.04
C ASN A 800 47.37 7.74 -36.26
N VAL A 801 47.05 8.24 -37.45
CA VAL A 801 47.57 7.77 -38.73
C VAL A 801 48.23 8.90 -39.52
N THR A 802 49.37 8.62 -40.15
CA THR A 802 50.07 9.55 -41.05
C THR A 802 49.73 9.22 -42.49
N ILE A 803 49.09 10.15 -43.19
CA ILE A 803 48.67 10.02 -44.59
C ILE A 803 49.53 10.93 -45.45
N ARG A 804 50.10 10.41 -46.53
CA ARG A 804 50.85 11.17 -47.52
C ARG A 804 50.07 11.31 -48.81
N ASN A 805 50.00 12.52 -49.35
CA ASN A 805 49.48 12.75 -50.70
C ASN A 805 50.61 12.50 -51.72
N ILE A 806 50.45 11.51 -52.59
CA ILE A 806 51.38 11.27 -53.71
C ILE A 806 50.84 11.76 -55.06
N GLY A 807 49.69 12.44 -55.06
CA GLY A 807 49.09 13.09 -56.22
C GLY A 807 49.70 14.47 -56.51
N PRO A 808 49.39 15.05 -57.69
CA PRO A 808 50.06 16.24 -58.21
C PRO A 808 49.63 17.56 -57.56
N THR A 809 48.48 17.61 -56.89
CA THR A 809 47.93 18.83 -56.28
C THR A 809 47.41 18.58 -54.86
N PRO A 810 47.19 19.63 -54.03
CA PRO A 810 46.61 19.47 -52.71
C PRO A 810 45.23 18.81 -52.72
N ALA A 811 45.03 17.79 -51.89
CA ALA A 811 43.80 17.00 -51.87
C ALA A 811 43.43 16.56 -50.45
N GLN A 812 42.14 16.35 -50.20
CA GLN A 812 41.61 15.77 -48.96
C GLN A 812 41.34 14.28 -49.16
N PHE A 813 41.61 13.47 -48.14
CA PHE A 813 41.41 12.03 -48.18
C PHE A 813 40.43 11.59 -47.11
N TYR A 814 39.58 10.64 -47.44
CA TYR A 814 38.80 9.90 -46.46
C TYR A 814 39.62 8.77 -45.88
N PHE A 815 39.42 8.48 -44.60
CA PHE A 815 39.99 7.34 -43.93
C PHE A 815 38.92 6.51 -43.23
N LEU A 816 39.15 5.20 -43.17
CA LEU A 816 38.43 4.25 -42.33
C LEU A 816 39.46 3.45 -41.55
N ALA A 817 39.38 3.51 -40.22
CA ALA A 817 40.25 2.81 -39.30
C ALA A 817 39.43 1.78 -38.50
N ILE A 818 39.90 0.54 -38.47
CA ILE A 818 39.27 -0.56 -37.74
C ILE A 818 40.29 -1.20 -36.82
N GLY A 819 39.98 -1.30 -35.53
CA GLY A 819 40.91 -1.83 -34.53
C GLY A 819 40.24 -2.15 -33.21
N ARG A 820 41.04 -2.46 -32.18
CA ARG A 820 40.59 -2.70 -30.80
C ARG A 820 41.56 -2.09 -29.82
#